data_AF-A0A2V9QLF3-F1
#
_entry.id   AF-A0A2V9QLF3-F1
#
_cell.length_a   1.000
_cell.length_b   1.000
_cell.length_c   1.000
_cell.angle_alpha   90.00
_cell.angle_beta   90.00
_cell.angle_gamma   90.00
#
_symmetry.space_group_name_H-M   'P 1'
#
loop_
_entity.id
_entity.type
_entity.pdbx_description
1 polymer ?
#
loop_
_entity_poly.entity_id
_entity_poly.type
_entity_poly.pdbx_seq_one_letter_code
_entity_poly.pdbx_strand_id
1 'polypeptide(L)'
;MFKRFVKDSAYDFGTLKQFRRRVFLKYLKAGALIVAYDAPFQISRIAVKWNKSLKHRRAFSLYFRVFTDKRTGIRRPSPFDPGLSIESLDASKALYRLIKYIDDQDAEREEEPQANVHVLDLKTLTAVLTGEAHAFSSACEIFAAPASRTRNLRPWVTKRAIERVLKDVLAELELLNRLREELHRHSVELAPERCYSPATLSKTCFSEMGVKPPQEKFRIPDTINGKAAHAFFAGRAECTIRQTPVPVSYLDFHSQFPSISKLLNCKEILCAESLEFTDFTNGAREMTERVTLDDCFGPEFWKELRWFALVEPCNDVVPMRAKFGTREDSDPTLGWNFLTSKQPIWLTGLDIIAAKLITGKPLKILKAIRVTPHGVQPGLMPIKLYDQLEVDPLRDDLAVKLIELRSAMKAKDPELAAGLKVAANSAAFGLLCQLNVKDLESPSPLQVFSGEANYATQPVKVWEQPAEFFCPLITSLVTGGSHLLCAMLERLMRDLGGQIAAMDTDGAMTISTKHGGLFPCAGGPDRLEKYRVESGHASVRALSFAEVDCIREKFESLNPWRDMLKAPFLKLEKENFDSDGERQQLYAYCISAKLYCLYNFDGTTLLVRKPSGHGLGFLQPPYSIADWQRKTGRKWKEDLPPWIFEAWHFILSRELGLPHQPPRWLKQPAAMAIPISTPQVMKRLGCFKDDLRPFTVVTVPFPEKEVNQLWTGYFIMPYTEKLNDLHGRPMVNVVSGATFYVYDKNSASFPKSSGWLALRTMEDEINHLLSRAESKFCTSNGGRCTSKTIGLLVRRHIVAGEFHYIGKEASTRWTGGADFSMMAEAGVLDPTDETCREYERVVDLKYLEEIRAQAKEFSTKRLSRKSGLA
;
A
#
# COMPACT_ATOMS: atom_id res chain seq x y z
N MET A 1 -6.26 13.21 -47.23
CA MET A 1 -5.64 13.88 -46.05
C MET A 1 -4.26 13.31 -45.73
N PHE A 2 -4.14 12.04 -45.33
CA PHE A 2 -2.86 11.44 -44.91
C PHE A 2 -1.76 11.42 -45.98
N LYS A 3 -2.07 11.03 -47.23
CA LYS A 3 -1.09 11.07 -48.33
C LYS A 3 -0.51 12.48 -48.57
N ARG A 4 -1.32 13.52 -48.36
CA ARG A 4 -0.91 14.93 -48.47
C ARG A 4 -0.11 15.40 -47.27
N PHE A 5 -0.35 14.82 -46.09
CA PHE A 5 0.42 15.09 -44.88
C PHE A 5 1.83 14.47 -44.95
N VAL A 6 1.93 13.28 -45.55
CA VAL A 6 3.18 12.53 -45.65
C VAL A 6 4.05 12.98 -46.82
N LYS A 7 3.44 13.55 -47.87
CA LYS A 7 4.15 14.13 -49.00
C LYS A 7 5.16 15.18 -48.50
N ASP A 8 6.43 14.99 -48.85
CA ASP A 8 7.57 15.85 -48.47
C ASP A 8 7.90 15.87 -46.95
N SER A 9 7.50 14.83 -46.21
CA SER A 9 7.84 14.63 -44.78
C SER A 9 8.74 13.42 -44.55
N ALA A 10 9.33 13.28 -43.35
CA ALA A 10 10.11 12.10 -42.95
C ALA A 10 9.26 10.88 -42.52
N TYR A 11 7.94 10.95 -42.64
CA TYR A 11 7.02 9.91 -42.18
C TYR A 11 6.60 8.98 -43.32
N ASP A 12 6.24 7.74 -43.01
CA ASP A 12 5.65 6.80 -43.97
C ASP A 12 4.17 6.57 -43.66
N PHE A 13 3.32 6.55 -44.70
CA PHE A 13 1.92 6.17 -44.55
C PHE A 13 1.73 4.67 -44.77
N GLY A 14 1.13 3.98 -43.80
CA GLY A 14 0.85 2.55 -43.89
C GLY A 14 -0.34 2.09 -43.06
N THR A 15 -0.84 0.91 -43.39
CA THR A 15 -1.86 0.21 -42.60
C THR A 15 -1.26 -0.37 -41.31
N LEU A 16 -2.08 -0.58 -40.28
CA LEU A 16 -1.64 -1.28 -39.06
C LEU A 16 -1.05 -2.68 -39.37
N LYS A 17 -1.53 -3.36 -40.42
CA LYS A 17 -0.95 -4.63 -40.90
C LYS A 17 0.47 -4.45 -41.43
N GLN A 18 0.74 -3.37 -42.16
CA GLN A 18 2.08 -3.04 -42.63
C GLN A 18 3.00 -2.66 -41.47
N PHE A 19 2.54 -1.84 -40.52
CA PHE A 19 3.30 -1.49 -39.31
C PHE A 19 3.72 -2.74 -38.52
N ARG A 20 2.77 -3.64 -38.23
CA ARG A 20 3.06 -4.92 -37.57
C ARG A 20 4.14 -5.74 -38.28
N ARG A 21 4.04 -5.87 -39.60
CA ARG A 21 4.92 -6.75 -40.39
C ARG A 21 6.30 -6.14 -40.68
N ARG A 22 6.36 -4.85 -41.00
CA ARG A 22 7.57 -4.19 -41.50
C ARG A 22 8.36 -3.48 -40.40
N VAL A 23 7.68 -3.09 -39.32
CA VAL A 23 8.28 -2.33 -38.21
C VAL A 23 8.28 -3.18 -36.95
N PHE A 24 7.12 -3.38 -36.32
CA PHE A 24 7.05 -3.98 -34.98
C PHE A 24 7.69 -5.36 -34.89
N LEU A 25 7.27 -6.32 -35.74
CA LEU A 25 7.84 -7.68 -35.76
C LEU A 25 9.31 -7.70 -36.19
N LYS A 26 9.76 -6.75 -37.03
CA LYS A 26 11.17 -6.65 -37.42
C LYS A 26 12.05 -6.36 -36.21
N TYR A 27 11.68 -5.33 -35.44
CA TYR A 27 12.44 -4.92 -34.25
C TYR A 27 12.29 -5.90 -33.08
N LEU A 28 11.08 -6.46 -32.88
CA LEU A 28 10.86 -7.49 -31.86
C LEU A 28 11.73 -8.73 -32.10
N LYS A 29 11.85 -9.20 -33.34
CA LYS A 29 12.71 -10.34 -33.70
C LYS A 29 14.20 -10.03 -33.59
N ALA A 30 14.57 -8.77 -33.79
CA ALA A 30 15.95 -8.32 -33.68
C ALA A 30 16.40 -8.13 -32.22
N GLY A 31 15.52 -8.31 -31.23
CA GLY A 31 15.82 -8.05 -29.82
C GLY A 31 16.03 -6.56 -29.53
N ALA A 32 15.50 -5.66 -30.37
CA ALA A 32 15.64 -4.23 -30.15
C ALA A 32 14.80 -3.76 -28.95
N LEU A 33 15.25 -2.69 -28.29
CA LEU A 33 14.51 -2.04 -27.22
C LEU A 33 13.23 -1.39 -27.77
N ILE A 34 12.08 -1.84 -27.28
CA ILE A 34 10.77 -1.27 -27.59
C ILE A 34 10.38 -0.35 -26.43
N VAL A 35 10.21 0.93 -26.72
CA VAL A 35 9.90 1.96 -25.72
C VAL A 35 8.52 2.53 -25.99
N ALA A 36 7.72 2.69 -24.93
CA ALA A 36 6.45 3.40 -24.98
C ALA A 36 6.08 3.93 -23.58
N TYR A 37 5.26 4.97 -23.52
CA TYR A 37 4.55 5.32 -22.29
C TYR A 37 3.27 4.51 -22.16
N ASP A 38 3.10 3.78 -21.05
CA ASP A 38 2.01 2.81 -20.85
C ASP A 38 2.07 1.67 -21.89
N ALA A 39 3.24 1.01 -21.92
CA ALA A 39 3.56 0.00 -22.92
C ALA A 39 2.55 -1.17 -22.98
N PRO A 40 2.01 -1.70 -21.86
CA PRO A 40 0.98 -2.75 -21.92
C PRO A 40 -0.26 -2.30 -22.71
N PHE A 41 -0.74 -1.09 -22.45
CA PHE A 41 -1.87 -0.51 -23.18
C PHE A 41 -1.53 -0.37 -24.67
N GLN A 42 -0.40 0.25 -25.03
CA GLN A 42 -0.06 0.48 -26.43
C GLN A 42 0.13 -0.82 -27.24
N ILE A 43 0.85 -1.80 -26.67
CA ILE A 43 1.13 -3.09 -27.34
C ILE A 43 -0.17 -3.87 -27.57
N SER A 44 -1.12 -3.82 -26.65
CA SER A 44 -2.44 -4.46 -26.82
C SER A 44 -3.24 -3.90 -28.03
N ARG A 45 -3.01 -2.63 -28.40
CA ARG A 45 -3.65 -2.00 -29.57
C ARG A 45 -2.98 -2.38 -30.87
N ILE A 46 -1.68 -2.68 -30.82
CA ILE A 46 -0.92 -3.21 -31.95
C ILE A 46 -1.29 -4.68 -32.19
N ALA A 47 -1.54 -5.48 -31.15
CA ALA A 47 -1.86 -6.90 -31.26
C ALA A 47 -3.08 -7.17 -32.18
N VAL A 48 -3.03 -8.26 -32.94
CA VAL A 48 -4.15 -8.70 -33.79
C VAL A 48 -5.02 -9.75 -33.12
N LYS A 49 -4.42 -10.55 -32.25
CA LYS A 49 -5.10 -11.55 -31.43
C LYS A 49 -4.46 -11.52 -30.04
N TRP A 50 -5.25 -11.78 -29.03
CA TRP A 50 -4.79 -11.95 -27.66
C TRP A 50 -5.55 -13.10 -27.01
N ASN A 51 -4.89 -13.81 -26.10
CA ASN A 51 -5.44 -14.93 -25.34
C ASN A 51 -5.03 -14.82 -23.86
N LYS A 52 -5.67 -15.61 -22.98
CA LYS A 52 -5.12 -15.91 -21.66
C LYS A 52 -3.87 -16.79 -21.83
N SER A 53 -2.79 -16.44 -21.15
CA SER A 53 -1.59 -17.28 -21.11
C SER A 53 -1.86 -18.61 -20.40
N LEU A 54 -1.33 -19.70 -20.96
CA LEU A 54 -1.42 -21.04 -20.38
C LEU A 54 -0.29 -21.30 -19.39
N LYS A 55 0.86 -20.64 -19.57
CA LYS A 55 2.02 -20.73 -18.68
C LYS A 55 1.91 -19.80 -17.48
N HIS A 56 1.54 -18.55 -17.72
CA HIS A 56 1.46 -17.51 -16.70
C HIS A 56 0.01 -17.12 -16.50
N ARG A 57 -0.57 -17.58 -15.39
CA ARG A 57 -1.99 -17.47 -15.09
C ARG A 57 -2.59 -16.07 -15.25
N ARG A 58 -1.80 -15.04 -14.90
CA ARG A 58 -2.21 -13.63 -14.88
C ARG A 58 -1.79 -12.86 -16.13
N ALA A 59 -1.15 -13.51 -17.09
CA ALA A 59 -0.60 -12.86 -18.28
C ALA A 59 -1.52 -12.95 -19.49
N PHE A 60 -1.45 -11.92 -20.33
CA PHE A 60 -2.04 -11.92 -21.67
C PHE A 60 -1.00 -12.34 -22.71
N SER A 61 -1.34 -13.31 -23.55
CA SER A 61 -0.55 -13.69 -24.72
C SER A 61 -0.99 -12.88 -25.92
N LEU A 62 -0.16 -11.96 -26.40
CA LEU A 62 -0.42 -11.05 -27.50
C LEU A 62 0.29 -11.50 -28.78
N TYR A 63 -0.45 -11.62 -29.87
CA TYR A 63 0.06 -12.06 -31.17
C TYR A 63 -0.09 -10.97 -32.22
N PHE A 64 0.93 -10.82 -33.06
CA PHE A 64 1.01 -9.73 -34.06
C PHE A 64 0.80 -10.22 -35.50
N ARG A 65 0.79 -11.54 -35.72
CA ARG A 65 0.44 -12.16 -37.01
C ARG A 65 -0.47 -13.35 -36.79
N VAL A 66 -1.47 -13.46 -37.65
CA VAL A 66 -2.36 -14.61 -37.73
C VAL A 66 -2.41 -15.09 -39.18
N PHE A 67 -2.62 -16.39 -39.36
CA PHE A 67 -2.90 -17.03 -40.64
C PHE A 67 -4.22 -17.79 -40.55
N THR A 68 -4.83 -18.07 -41.70
CA THR A 68 -5.98 -18.97 -41.77
C THR A 68 -5.43 -20.37 -42.01
N ASP A 69 -5.69 -21.28 -41.08
CA ASP A 69 -5.36 -22.70 -41.25
C ASP A 69 -6.18 -23.24 -42.42
N LYS A 70 -5.49 -23.79 -43.43
CA LYS A 70 -6.13 -24.30 -44.65
C LYS A 70 -6.98 -25.56 -44.39
N ARG A 71 -6.68 -26.32 -43.33
CA ARG A 71 -7.39 -27.56 -42.98
C ARG A 71 -8.66 -27.28 -42.18
N THR A 72 -8.59 -26.35 -41.23
CA THR A 72 -9.70 -26.08 -40.30
C THR A 72 -10.48 -24.80 -40.63
N GLY A 73 -9.94 -23.91 -41.48
CA GLY A 73 -10.50 -22.59 -41.74
C GLY A 73 -10.34 -21.59 -40.57
N ILE A 74 -9.78 -22.03 -39.44
CA ILE A 74 -9.66 -21.23 -38.22
C ILE A 74 -8.48 -20.25 -38.35
N ARG A 75 -8.66 -19.02 -37.86
CA ARG A 75 -7.58 -18.03 -37.79
C ARG A 75 -6.72 -18.26 -36.56
N ARG A 76 -5.47 -18.68 -36.77
CA ARG A 76 -4.51 -19.04 -35.72
C ARG A 76 -3.32 -18.06 -35.70
N PRO A 77 -2.67 -17.84 -34.53
CA PRO A 77 -1.40 -17.11 -34.47
C PRO A 77 -0.33 -17.74 -35.35
N SER A 78 0.61 -16.94 -35.89
CA SER A 78 1.73 -17.48 -36.67
C SER A 78 2.69 -18.27 -35.78
N PRO A 79 3.04 -19.53 -36.10
CA PRO A 79 4.06 -20.27 -35.35
C PRO A 79 5.49 -19.75 -35.63
N PHE A 80 5.67 -18.99 -36.71
CA PHE A 80 6.98 -18.48 -37.14
C PHE A 80 7.32 -17.08 -36.61
N ASP A 81 6.32 -16.34 -36.12
CA ASP A 81 6.51 -14.98 -35.64
C ASP A 81 6.30 -14.94 -34.12
N PRO A 82 7.16 -14.25 -33.37
CA PRO A 82 6.99 -14.17 -31.93
C PRO A 82 5.75 -13.35 -31.56
N GLY A 83 5.13 -13.74 -30.46
CA GLY A 83 4.20 -12.93 -29.67
C GLY A 83 4.88 -12.39 -28.40
N LEU A 84 4.08 -11.72 -27.57
CA LEU A 84 4.49 -11.22 -26.26
C LEU A 84 3.52 -11.68 -25.18
N SER A 85 4.03 -12.26 -24.11
CA SER A 85 3.28 -12.43 -22.86
C SER A 85 3.50 -11.22 -21.97
N ILE A 86 2.42 -10.59 -21.54
CA ILE A 86 2.44 -9.42 -20.64
C ILE A 86 1.71 -9.77 -19.35
N GLU A 87 2.44 -9.79 -18.25
CA GLU A 87 1.94 -10.10 -16.91
C GLU A 87 1.95 -8.84 -16.03
N SER A 88 0.78 -8.38 -15.60
CA SER A 88 0.71 -7.21 -14.72
C SER A 88 1.18 -7.56 -13.30
N LEU A 89 2.17 -6.81 -12.82
CA LEU A 89 2.59 -6.83 -11.42
C LEU A 89 1.67 -5.96 -10.56
N ASP A 90 1.25 -4.82 -11.09
CA ASP A 90 0.26 -3.90 -10.53
C ASP A 90 -0.34 -3.02 -11.65
N ALA A 91 -1.20 -2.05 -11.30
CA ALA A 91 -1.83 -1.13 -12.27
C ALA A 91 -0.84 -0.21 -13.04
N SER A 92 0.44 -0.22 -12.68
CA SER A 92 1.50 0.63 -13.22
C SER A 92 2.71 -0.13 -13.79
N LYS A 93 2.79 -1.45 -13.60
CA LYS A 93 3.97 -2.28 -13.91
C LYS A 93 3.60 -3.62 -14.52
N ALA A 94 4.42 -4.08 -15.45
CA ALA A 94 4.26 -5.39 -16.08
C ALA A 94 5.60 -6.07 -16.39
N LEU A 95 5.60 -7.40 -16.35
CA LEU A 95 6.66 -8.25 -16.88
C LEU A 95 6.36 -8.61 -18.33
N TYR A 96 7.41 -8.72 -19.14
CA TYR A 96 7.33 -9.03 -20.56
C TYR A 96 8.13 -10.29 -20.86
N ARG A 97 7.54 -11.22 -21.62
CA ARG A 97 8.23 -12.43 -22.09
C ARG A 97 7.96 -12.64 -23.58
N LEU A 98 8.97 -13.10 -24.31
CA LEU A 98 8.78 -13.54 -25.68
C LEU A 98 8.02 -14.87 -25.68
N ILE A 99 7.04 -15.04 -26.57
CA ILE A 99 6.31 -16.30 -26.73
C ILE A 99 6.24 -16.72 -28.18
N LYS A 100 6.11 -18.02 -28.43
CA LYS A 100 5.79 -18.59 -29.74
C LYS A 100 4.53 -19.44 -29.65
N TYR A 101 3.73 -19.40 -30.70
CA TYR A 101 2.57 -20.27 -30.82
C TYR A 101 3.00 -21.67 -31.28
N ILE A 102 2.49 -22.71 -30.62
CA ILE A 102 2.61 -24.11 -31.03
C ILE A 102 1.21 -24.68 -31.30
N ASP A 103 1.08 -25.37 -32.43
CA ASP A 103 -0.13 -26.12 -32.80
C ASP A 103 -0.04 -27.53 -32.24
N ASP A 104 -0.90 -27.87 -31.27
CA ASP A 104 -1.01 -29.21 -30.70
C ASP A 104 -2.49 -29.62 -30.66
N GLN A 105 -2.88 -30.54 -31.55
CA GLN A 105 -4.16 -31.26 -31.63
C GLN A 105 -5.33 -30.61 -30.85
N ASP A 106 -5.80 -29.47 -31.35
CA ASP A 106 -6.98 -28.70 -30.90
C ASP A 106 -6.82 -27.74 -29.70
N ALA A 107 -5.62 -27.57 -29.13
CA ALA A 107 -5.33 -26.57 -28.11
C ALA A 107 -4.28 -25.53 -28.57
N GLU A 108 -4.57 -24.24 -28.38
CA GLU A 108 -3.59 -23.17 -28.63
C GLU A 108 -2.54 -23.14 -27.51
N ARG A 109 -1.34 -23.69 -27.75
CA ARG A 109 -0.23 -23.67 -26.79
C ARG A 109 0.77 -22.56 -27.09
N GLU A 110 1.46 -22.11 -26.05
CA GLU A 110 2.56 -21.17 -26.16
C GLU A 110 3.85 -21.76 -25.60
N GLU A 111 4.96 -21.48 -26.26
CA GLU A 111 6.31 -21.76 -25.81
C GLU A 111 7.03 -20.46 -25.46
N GLU A 112 7.90 -20.50 -24.47
CA GLU A 112 8.74 -19.36 -24.08
C GLU A 112 10.16 -19.68 -24.51
N PRO A 113 10.61 -19.18 -25.66
CA PRO A 113 12.01 -19.34 -26.06
C PRO A 113 12.92 -18.64 -25.03
N GLN A 114 14.14 -19.14 -24.86
CA GLN A 114 15.16 -18.55 -23.96
C GLN A 114 15.65 -17.14 -24.41
N ALA A 115 15.04 -16.54 -25.43
CA ALA A 115 15.42 -15.21 -25.92
C ALA A 115 14.78 -14.11 -25.07
N ASN A 116 15.61 -13.15 -24.63
CA ASN A 116 15.15 -11.99 -23.87
C ASN A 116 14.33 -11.03 -24.75
N VAL A 117 13.34 -10.39 -24.14
CA VAL A 117 12.61 -9.27 -24.73
C VAL A 117 13.00 -7.98 -23.99
N HIS A 118 13.22 -6.91 -24.75
CA HIS A 118 13.55 -5.59 -24.21
C HIS A 118 12.36 -4.64 -24.43
N VAL A 119 11.49 -4.53 -23.42
CA VAL A 119 10.37 -3.57 -23.42
C VAL A 119 10.52 -2.63 -22.24
N LEU A 120 10.61 -1.34 -22.52
CA LEU A 120 10.71 -0.30 -21.50
C LEU A 120 9.42 0.53 -21.47
N ASP A 121 8.71 0.45 -20.35
CA ASP A 121 7.59 1.34 -20.05
C ASP A 121 8.09 2.61 -19.37
N LEU A 122 7.99 3.74 -20.05
CA LEU A 122 8.39 5.05 -19.52
C LEU A 122 7.56 5.44 -18.28
N LYS A 123 6.31 4.98 -18.18
CA LYS A 123 5.48 5.21 -16.98
C LYS A 123 6.10 4.56 -15.75
N THR A 124 6.55 3.31 -15.89
CA THR A 124 7.24 2.58 -14.81
C THR A 124 8.59 3.21 -14.49
N LEU A 125 9.38 3.59 -15.50
CA LEU A 125 10.70 4.20 -15.26
C LEU A 125 10.60 5.57 -14.58
N THR A 126 9.61 6.39 -14.94
CA THR A 126 9.32 7.63 -14.20
C THR A 126 9.03 7.32 -12.74
N ALA A 127 8.17 6.33 -12.45
CA ALA A 127 7.86 5.93 -11.07
C ALA A 127 9.06 5.35 -10.29
N VAL A 128 10.03 4.75 -10.98
CA VAL A 128 11.29 4.31 -10.36
C VAL A 128 12.10 5.50 -9.83
N LEU A 129 12.11 6.61 -10.56
CA LEU A 129 12.88 7.80 -10.20
C LEU A 129 12.13 8.74 -9.25
N THR A 130 10.80 8.87 -9.39
CA THR A 130 9.99 9.79 -8.58
C THR A 130 9.31 9.12 -7.38
N GLY A 131 9.26 7.78 -7.35
CA GLY A 131 8.59 7.02 -6.30
C GLY A 131 7.08 6.83 -6.49
N GLU A 132 6.47 7.44 -7.50
CA GLU A 132 5.03 7.32 -7.78
C GLU A 132 4.69 7.34 -9.28
N ALA A 133 3.52 6.82 -9.64
CA ALA A 133 3.09 6.78 -11.02
C ALA A 133 2.51 8.13 -11.46
N HIS A 134 3.04 8.69 -12.55
CA HIS A 134 2.53 9.92 -13.16
C HIS A 134 1.68 9.63 -14.41
N ALA A 135 0.91 10.61 -14.85
CA ALA A 135 0.39 10.65 -16.21
C ALA A 135 1.47 11.18 -17.18
N PHE A 136 1.36 10.87 -18.47
CA PHE A 136 2.36 11.26 -19.48
C PHE A 136 2.69 12.76 -19.45
N SER A 137 1.68 13.64 -19.36
CA SER A 137 1.90 15.08 -19.31
C SER A 137 2.66 15.52 -18.07
N SER A 138 2.34 14.95 -16.90
CA SER A 138 3.03 15.28 -15.64
C SER A 138 4.46 14.75 -15.64
N ALA A 139 4.71 13.55 -16.16
CA ALA A 139 6.07 13.03 -16.35
C ALA A 139 6.90 13.94 -17.27
N CYS A 140 6.33 14.40 -18.39
CA CYS A 140 7.00 15.34 -19.27
C CYS A 140 7.25 16.71 -18.63
N GLU A 141 6.34 17.19 -17.76
CA GLU A 141 6.55 18.44 -17.02
C GLU A 141 7.72 18.33 -16.03
N ILE A 142 7.78 17.24 -15.26
CA ILE A 142 8.87 16.96 -14.29
C ILE A 142 10.23 16.92 -15.00
N PHE A 143 10.34 16.15 -16.08
CA PHE A 143 11.60 15.97 -16.81
C PHE A 143 11.82 17.00 -17.93
N ALA A 144 11.01 18.07 -17.97
CA ALA A 144 11.08 19.14 -18.96
C ALA A 144 11.13 18.64 -20.43
N ALA A 145 10.33 17.64 -20.76
CA ALA A 145 10.13 17.12 -22.11
C ALA A 145 8.95 17.86 -22.81
N PRO A 146 9.10 18.32 -24.07
CA PRO A 146 8.13 19.21 -24.72
C PRO A 146 6.90 18.49 -25.29
N ALA A 147 6.01 17.99 -24.42
CA ALA A 147 4.78 17.28 -24.81
C ALA A 147 3.62 18.20 -25.22
N SER A 148 2.54 17.60 -25.74
CA SER A 148 1.24 18.28 -25.81
C SER A 148 0.54 18.20 -24.44
N ARG A 149 -0.23 19.25 -24.08
CA ARG A 149 -0.88 19.34 -22.76
C ARG A 149 -1.92 18.23 -22.50
N THR A 150 -2.49 17.60 -23.54
CA THR A 150 -3.56 16.58 -23.40
C THR A 150 -3.56 15.57 -24.55
N ARG A 151 -3.45 14.28 -24.20
CA ARG A 151 -3.71 13.11 -25.08
C ARG A 151 -5.20 12.79 -25.17
N ASN A 152 -6.03 13.74 -25.59
CA ASN A 152 -7.47 13.47 -25.76
C ASN A 152 -7.69 12.66 -27.03
N LEU A 153 -8.29 11.47 -26.90
CA LEU A 153 -8.81 10.70 -28.02
C LEU A 153 -9.92 11.51 -28.69
N ARG A 154 -9.73 11.84 -29.98
CA ARG A 154 -10.77 12.47 -30.79
C ARG A 154 -11.46 11.40 -31.63
N PRO A 155 -12.80 11.46 -31.78
CA PRO A 155 -13.53 10.50 -32.61
C PRO A 155 -13.20 10.63 -34.11
N TRP A 156 -12.56 11.74 -34.52
CA TRP A 156 -12.18 12.00 -35.91
C TRP A 156 -10.68 12.28 -36.02
N VAL A 157 -10.05 11.73 -37.07
CA VAL A 157 -8.65 12.05 -37.39
C VAL A 157 -8.58 13.34 -38.19
N THR A 158 -7.91 14.34 -37.62
CA THR A 158 -7.70 15.67 -38.23
C THR A 158 -6.21 15.96 -38.35
N LYS A 159 -5.80 16.89 -39.22
CA LYS A 159 -4.38 17.33 -39.32
C LYS A 159 -3.81 17.72 -37.94
N ARG A 160 -4.55 18.52 -37.16
CA ARG A 160 -4.16 18.91 -35.79
C ARG A 160 -4.02 17.72 -34.84
N ALA A 161 -4.84 16.68 -34.99
CA ALA A 161 -4.71 15.46 -34.20
C ALA A 161 -3.45 14.67 -34.55
N ILE A 162 -3.11 14.58 -35.86
CA ILE A 162 -1.88 13.94 -36.33
C ILE A 162 -0.64 14.69 -35.81
N GLU A 163 -0.60 16.01 -35.99
CA GLU A 163 0.53 16.85 -35.52
C GLU A 163 0.74 16.74 -34.01
N ARG A 164 -0.35 16.63 -33.24
CA ARG A 164 -0.28 16.43 -31.79
C ARG A 164 0.32 15.08 -31.43
N VAL A 165 -0.14 13.99 -32.07
CA VAL A 165 0.39 12.65 -31.82
C VAL A 165 1.89 12.59 -32.17
N LEU A 166 2.30 13.20 -33.28
CA LEU A 166 3.72 13.26 -33.65
C LEU A 166 4.56 14.04 -32.63
N LYS A 167 4.04 15.17 -32.13
CA LYS A 167 4.68 15.90 -31.03
C LYS A 167 4.81 15.04 -29.77
N ASP A 168 3.77 14.27 -29.43
CA ASP A 168 3.80 13.39 -28.26
C ASP A 168 4.79 12.24 -28.41
N VAL A 169 4.98 11.69 -29.63
CA VAL A 169 6.00 10.68 -29.92
C VAL A 169 7.41 11.25 -29.76
N LEU A 170 7.66 12.47 -30.26
CA LEU A 170 8.94 13.16 -30.03
C LEU A 170 9.19 13.43 -28.55
N ALA A 171 8.14 13.80 -27.81
CA ALA A 171 8.24 14.01 -26.37
C ALA A 171 8.46 12.70 -25.58
N GLU A 172 7.94 11.55 -26.03
CA GLU A 172 8.30 10.24 -25.46
C GLU A 172 9.79 9.92 -25.65
N LEU A 173 10.35 10.22 -26.82
CA LEU A 173 11.78 10.03 -27.07
C LEU A 173 12.63 10.96 -26.20
N GLU A 174 12.25 12.23 -26.07
CA GLU A 174 12.95 13.16 -25.19
C GLU A 174 12.86 12.71 -23.73
N LEU A 175 11.67 12.29 -23.27
CA LEU A 175 11.47 11.76 -21.93
C LEU A 175 12.35 10.53 -21.68
N LEU A 176 12.45 9.60 -22.63
CA LEU A 176 13.38 8.46 -22.55
C LEU A 176 14.82 8.93 -22.30
N ASN A 177 15.30 9.90 -23.09
CA ASN A 177 16.66 10.39 -22.96
C ASN A 177 16.91 11.01 -21.58
N ARG A 178 15.97 11.83 -21.07
CA ARG A 178 16.07 12.45 -19.75
C ARG A 178 16.05 11.43 -18.61
N LEU A 179 15.12 10.47 -18.67
CA LEU A 179 15.03 9.42 -17.66
C LEU A 179 16.29 8.54 -17.64
N ARG A 180 16.87 8.25 -18.82
CA ARG A 180 18.15 7.54 -18.91
C ARG A 180 19.26 8.38 -18.30
N GLU A 181 19.41 9.64 -18.70
CA GLU A 181 20.46 10.51 -18.14
C GLU A 181 20.38 10.53 -16.61
N GLU A 182 19.18 10.69 -16.06
CA GLU A 182 18.96 10.71 -14.61
C GLU A 182 19.36 9.40 -13.94
N LEU A 183 19.02 8.25 -14.54
CA LEU A 183 19.40 6.94 -14.03
C LEU A 183 20.93 6.73 -14.01
N HIS A 184 21.64 7.20 -15.06
CA HIS A 184 23.11 7.04 -15.16
C HIS A 184 23.88 7.88 -14.14
N ARG A 185 23.25 8.89 -13.51
CA ARG A 185 23.89 9.65 -12.42
C ARG A 185 24.16 8.77 -11.21
N HIS A 186 23.36 7.74 -10.99
CA HIS A 186 23.70 6.70 -10.04
C HIS A 186 24.73 5.80 -10.72
N SER A 187 25.99 5.77 -10.24
CA SER A 187 27.10 5.03 -10.86
C SER A 187 26.97 3.50 -10.63
N VAL A 188 25.80 2.95 -10.94
CA VAL A 188 25.39 1.55 -10.78
C VAL A 188 24.82 1.06 -12.10
N GLU A 189 25.13 -0.17 -12.50
CA GLU A 189 24.69 -0.71 -13.79
C GLU A 189 23.21 -1.14 -13.72
N LEU A 190 22.32 -0.23 -14.12
CA LEU A 190 20.88 -0.47 -14.15
C LEU A 190 20.38 -0.64 -15.59
N ALA A 191 19.87 -1.83 -15.91
CA ALA A 191 19.09 -2.04 -17.13
C ALA A 191 17.70 -1.39 -16.96
N PRO A 192 17.37 -0.28 -17.66
CA PRO A 192 16.15 0.49 -17.40
C PRO A 192 14.86 -0.34 -17.52
N GLU A 193 14.81 -1.30 -18.45
CA GLU A 193 13.67 -2.19 -18.67
C GLU A 193 13.47 -3.25 -17.56
N ARG A 194 14.42 -3.38 -16.63
CA ARG A 194 14.34 -4.25 -15.44
C ARG A 194 14.12 -3.47 -14.14
N CYS A 195 13.97 -2.14 -14.24
CA CYS A 195 13.66 -1.28 -13.11
C CYS A 195 12.15 -1.17 -12.91
N TYR A 196 11.65 -1.67 -11.78
CA TYR A 196 10.21 -1.69 -11.48
C TYR A 196 9.82 -0.82 -10.29
N SER A 197 10.78 -0.37 -9.47
CA SER A 197 10.53 0.55 -8.36
C SER A 197 11.82 1.23 -7.92
N PRO A 198 11.75 2.29 -7.10
CA PRO A 198 12.94 2.88 -6.49
C PRO A 198 13.75 1.86 -5.65
N ALA A 199 13.13 0.77 -5.17
CA ALA A 199 13.84 -0.30 -4.46
C ALA A 199 14.88 -1.01 -5.33
N THR A 200 14.73 -0.98 -6.66
CA THR A 200 15.72 -1.54 -7.60
C THR A 200 17.06 -0.80 -7.47
N LEU A 201 17.04 0.52 -7.21
CA LEU A 201 18.26 1.29 -6.94
C LEU A 201 18.98 0.73 -5.71
N SER A 202 18.28 0.63 -4.58
CA SER A 202 18.85 0.11 -3.32
C SER A 202 19.40 -1.31 -3.46
N LYS A 203 18.68 -2.18 -4.18
CA LYS A 203 19.11 -3.56 -4.43
C LYS A 203 20.41 -3.60 -5.24
N THR A 204 20.48 -2.78 -6.28
CA THR A 204 21.66 -2.71 -7.16
C THR A 204 22.84 -2.12 -6.41
N CYS A 205 22.63 -1.06 -5.62
CA CYS A 205 23.65 -0.52 -4.74
C CYS A 205 24.23 -1.58 -3.80
N PHE A 206 23.41 -2.40 -3.12
CA PHE A 206 23.93 -3.49 -2.30
C PHE A 206 24.78 -4.48 -3.10
N SER A 207 24.33 -4.85 -4.30
CA SER A 207 25.04 -5.80 -5.16
C SER A 207 26.40 -5.26 -5.62
N GLU A 208 26.44 -4.01 -6.09
CA GLU A 208 27.66 -3.31 -6.54
C GLU A 208 28.62 -3.01 -5.37
N MET A 209 28.09 -2.79 -4.17
CA MET A 209 28.88 -2.70 -2.93
C MET A 209 29.47 -4.05 -2.50
N GLY A 210 29.16 -5.13 -3.22
CA GLY A 210 29.60 -6.49 -2.91
C GLY A 210 28.84 -7.15 -1.76
N VAL A 211 27.75 -6.56 -1.25
CA VAL A 211 26.94 -7.13 -0.16
C VAL A 211 26.30 -8.42 -0.65
N LYS A 212 26.68 -9.55 -0.05
CA LYS A 212 26.16 -10.85 -0.48
C LYS A 212 24.73 -11.03 0.05
N PRO A 213 23.81 -11.56 -0.78
CA PRO A 213 22.46 -11.90 -0.35
C PRO A 213 22.46 -12.73 0.96
N PRO A 214 21.63 -12.38 1.97
CA PRO A 214 21.61 -13.08 3.25
C PRO A 214 21.43 -14.60 3.14
N GLN A 215 20.65 -15.06 2.16
CA GLN A 215 20.39 -16.50 1.95
C GLN A 215 21.59 -17.26 1.36
N GLU A 216 22.46 -16.58 0.61
CA GLU A 216 23.69 -17.17 0.09
C GLU A 216 24.80 -17.19 1.15
N LYS A 217 24.73 -16.24 2.10
CA LYS A 217 25.77 -16.00 3.08
C LYS A 217 25.52 -16.69 4.42
N PHE A 218 24.30 -16.61 4.95
CA PHE A 218 23.95 -17.11 6.26
C PHE A 218 23.20 -18.43 6.17
N ARG A 219 23.63 -19.41 6.97
CA ARG A 219 22.86 -20.65 7.20
C ARG A 219 21.89 -20.47 8.35
N ILE A 220 20.91 -19.58 8.17
CA ILE A 220 19.87 -19.32 9.19
C ILE A 220 18.88 -20.50 9.17
N PRO A 221 18.70 -21.22 10.29
CA PRO A 221 17.67 -22.27 10.35
C PRO A 221 16.27 -21.71 10.08
N ASP A 222 15.44 -22.44 9.35
CA ASP A 222 14.07 -21.99 9.05
C ASP A 222 13.22 -21.75 10.30
N THR A 223 13.51 -22.46 11.39
CA THR A 223 12.89 -22.22 12.71
C THR A 223 13.23 -20.84 13.28
N ILE A 224 14.40 -20.28 12.98
CA ILE A 224 14.79 -18.92 13.38
C ILE A 224 14.11 -17.89 12.48
N ASN A 225 14.08 -18.13 11.16
CA ASN A 225 13.31 -17.29 10.22
C ASN A 225 11.82 -17.26 10.60
N GLY A 226 11.25 -18.40 10.98
CA GLY A 226 9.86 -18.51 11.45
C GLY A 226 9.58 -17.74 12.73
N LYS A 227 10.54 -17.66 13.67
CA LYS A 227 10.41 -16.83 14.89
C LYS A 227 10.44 -15.34 14.58
N ALA A 228 11.35 -14.92 13.70
CA ALA A 228 11.42 -13.55 13.24
C ALA A 228 10.13 -13.17 12.49
N ALA A 229 9.67 -14.00 11.56
CA ALA A 229 8.44 -13.78 10.81
C ALA A 229 7.19 -13.74 11.71
N HIS A 230 7.12 -14.54 12.78
CA HIS A 230 6.05 -14.46 13.77
C HIS A 230 6.08 -13.11 14.51
N ALA A 231 7.27 -12.63 14.88
CA ALA A 231 7.45 -11.34 15.53
C ALA A 231 7.29 -10.12 14.60
N PHE A 232 6.97 -10.33 13.32
CA PHE A 232 6.85 -9.24 12.34
C PHE A 232 5.45 -8.60 12.37
N PHE A 233 5.40 -7.35 12.81
CA PHE A 233 4.23 -6.49 12.73
C PHE A 233 4.60 -5.20 11.97
N ALA A 234 3.73 -4.75 11.05
CA ALA A 234 3.96 -3.50 10.31
C ALA A 234 3.70 -2.28 11.21
N GLY A 235 3.92 -1.07 10.68
CA GLY A 235 3.79 0.18 11.43
C GLY A 235 2.46 0.35 12.20
N ARG A 236 2.56 0.90 13.41
CA ARG A 236 1.44 1.13 14.32
C ARG A 236 0.53 2.27 13.84
N ALA A 237 -0.76 1.98 13.62
CA ALA A 237 -1.74 2.99 13.21
C ALA A 237 -3.05 2.87 14.01
N GLU A 238 -3.42 3.95 14.71
CA GLU A 238 -4.52 3.98 15.68
C GLU A 238 -5.22 5.35 15.71
N CYS A 239 -6.53 5.35 15.96
CA CYS A 239 -7.31 6.54 16.30
C CYS A 239 -7.80 6.38 17.73
N THR A 240 -7.38 7.27 18.62
CA THR A 240 -7.67 7.21 20.07
C THR A 240 -8.66 8.27 20.50
N ILE A 241 -8.87 9.33 19.72
CA ILE A 241 -9.98 10.28 19.90
C ILE A 241 -10.79 10.34 18.61
N ARG A 242 -12.04 9.87 18.67
CA ARG A 242 -12.90 9.71 17.50
C ARG A 242 -13.96 10.80 17.42
N GLN A 243 -14.15 11.34 16.21
CA GLN A 243 -15.20 12.31 15.85
C GLN A 243 -15.32 13.46 16.85
N THR A 244 -14.18 13.93 17.36
CA THR A 244 -14.12 15.05 18.32
C THR A 244 -13.03 16.00 17.84
N PRO A 245 -13.38 17.25 17.47
CA PRO A 245 -12.42 18.32 17.22
C PRO A 245 -11.50 18.50 18.43
N VAL A 246 -10.19 18.31 18.27
CA VAL A 246 -9.22 18.53 19.36
C VAL A 246 -8.00 19.33 18.87
N PRO A 247 -7.45 20.24 19.71
CA PRO A 247 -6.26 21.00 19.37
C PRO A 247 -5.04 20.09 19.44
N VAL A 248 -4.18 20.13 18.44
CA VAL A 248 -3.02 19.24 18.33
C VAL A 248 -1.76 19.96 17.91
N SER A 249 -0.64 19.28 18.13
CA SER A 249 0.58 19.46 17.37
C SER A 249 0.82 18.20 16.56
N TYR A 250 1.12 18.37 15.28
CA TYR A 250 1.40 17.25 14.40
C TYR A 250 2.92 17.00 14.37
N LEU A 251 3.31 15.88 14.97
CA LEU A 251 4.69 15.44 15.10
C LEU A 251 4.99 14.31 14.11
N ASP A 252 6.21 14.24 13.60
CA ASP A 252 6.66 13.19 12.67
C ASP A 252 8.13 12.80 12.91
N PHE A 253 8.41 11.50 13.02
CA PHE A 253 9.78 11.00 13.16
C PHE A 253 10.52 11.02 11.82
N HIS A 254 11.59 11.80 11.74
CA HIS A 254 12.32 12.00 10.51
C HIS A 254 12.99 10.72 10.00
N SER A 255 12.44 10.16 8.91
CA SER A 255 12.95 8.97 8.25
C SER A 255 13.09 7.79 9.22
N GLN A 256 12.00 7.51 9.96
CA GLN A 256 11.96 6.61 11.11
C GLN A 256 12.65 5.25 10.86
N PHE A 257 12.30 4.53 9.79
CA PHE A 257 12.91 3.20 9.53
C PHE A 257 14.41 3.26 9.22
N PRO A 258 14.92 4.13 8.32
CA PRO A 258 16.36 4.38 8.20
C PRO A 258 17.05 4.72 9.52
N SER A 259 16.44 5.56 10.37
CA SER A 259 17.02 5.89 11.68
C SER A 259 17.14 4.66 12.58
N ILE A 260 16.08 3.86 12.67
CA ILE A 260 16.06 2.65 13.49
C ILE A 260 17.07 1.62 12.95
N SER A 261 17.15 1.45 11.63
CA SER A 261 18.15 0.58 10.99
C SER A 261 19.57 0.96 11.43
N LYS A 262 19.86 2.26 11.47
CA LYS A 262 21.14 2.80 11.95
C LYS A 262 21.35 2.59 13.45
N LEU A 263 20.35 2.86 14.29
CA LEU A 263 20.42 2.67 15.76
C LEU A 263 20.65 1.20 16.14
N LEU A 264 19.98 0.28 15.45
CA LEU A 264 20.18 -1.17 15.60
C LEU A 264 21.50 -1.66 14.98
N ASN A 265 22.18 -0.81 14.21
CA ASN A 265 23.33 -1.14 13.38
C ASN A 265 23.06 -2.36 12.48
N CYS A 266 21.95 -2.32 11.73
CA CYS A 266 21.54 -3.41 10.83
C CYS A 266 22.57 -3.66 9.71
N LYS A 267 23.34 -2.63 9.34
CA LYS A 267 24.48 -2.76 8.43
C LYS A 267 25.53 -3.76 8.95
N GLU A 268 25.79 -3.81 10.25
CA GLU A 268 26.70 -4.82 10.84
C GLU A 268 26.17 -6.24 10.62
N ILE A 269 24.86 -6.46 10.77
CA ILE A 269 24.23 -7.76 10.45
C ILE A 269 24.34 -8.03 8.95
N LEU A 270 23.97 -7.07 8.11
CA LEU A 270 23.91 -7.25 6.66
C LEU A 270 25.29 -7.46 6.04
N CYS A 271 26.37 -6.93 6.63
CA CYS A 271 27.76 -7.08 6.18
C CYS A 271 28.56 -8.12 6.98
N ALA A 272 27.96 -8.80 7.97
CA ALA A 272 28.65 -9.84 8.73
C ALA A 272 29.09 -11.01 7.83
N GLU A 273 30.14 -11.73 8.22
CA GLU A 273 30.53 -12.98 7.57
C GLU A 273 29.60 -14.13 7.98
N SER A 274 29.23 -14.20 9.26
CA SER A 274 28.31 -15.19 9.80
C SER A 274 27.43 -14.61 10.91
N LEU A 275 26.34 -15.32 11.24
CA LEU A 275 25.45 -15.00 12.35
C LEU A 275 25.43 -16.16 13.34
N GLU A 276 25.45 -15.82 14.63
CA GLU A 276 25.24 -16.76 15.72
C GLU A 276 23.91 -16.46 16.43
N PHE A 277 23.21 -17.53 16.84
CA PHE A 277 21.93 -17.46 17.55
C PHE A 277 22.06 -18.15 18.91
N THR A 278 22.31 -17.38 19.96
CA THR A 278 22.55 -17.90 21.32
C THR A 278 21.32 -17.76 22.22
N ASP A 279 21.19 -18.64 23.21
CA ASP A 279 20.20 -18.47 24.28
C ASP A 279 20.53 -17.21 25.07
N PHE A 280 19.56 -16.31 25.16
CA PHE A 280 19.67 -15.04 25.88
C PHE A 280 18.56 -14.86 26.91
N THR A 281 17.94 -15.95 27.37
CA THR A 281 16.72 -15.91 28.20
C THR A 281 16.93 -15.14 29.50
N ASN A 282 18.02 -15.40 30.23
CA ASN A 282 18.31 -14.72 31.49
C ASN A 282 18.65 -13.24 31.28
N GLY A 283 19.45 -12.94 30.26
CA GLY A 283 19.80 -11.56 29.91
C GLY A 283 18.58 -10.75 29.47
N ALA A 284 17.68 -11.34 28.68
CA ALA A 284 16.43 -10.72 28.26
C ALA A 284 15.51 -10.42 29.46
N ARG A 285 15.39 -11.35 30.43
CA ARG A 285 14.62 -11.13 31.66
C ARG A 285 15.22 -10.00 32.51
N GLU A 286 16.52 -10.03 32.75
CA GLU A 286 17.21 -9.01 33.54
C GLU A 286 17.12 -7.62 32.89
N MET A 287 17.38 -7.54 31.58
CA MET A 287 17.23 -6.31 30.80
C MET A 287 15.80 -5.79 30.86
N THR A 288 14.81 -6.66 30.62
CA THR A 288 13.39 -6.27 30.67
C THR A 288 12.98 -5.83 32.07
N GLU A 289 13.52 -6.42 33.14
CA GLU A 289 13.21 -5.99 34.51
C GLU A 289 13.77 -4.60 34.81
N ARG A 290 15.02 -4.33 34.42
CA ARG A 290 15.75 -3.12 34.80
C ARG A 290 15.51 -1.91 33.90
N VAL A 291 15.26 -2.12 32.61
CA VAL A 291 15.19 -1.02 31.62
C VAL A 291 14.16 0.04 32.01
N THR A 292 14.56 1.29 31.87
CA THR A 292 13.72 2.47 32.07
C THR A 292 13.49 3.20 30.75
N LEU A 293 12.64 4.22 30.77
CA LEU A 293 12.46 5.08 29.60
C LEU A 293 13.76 5.82 29.24
N ASP A 294 14.54 6.23 30.25
CA ASP A 294 15.75 7.02 30.02
C ASP A 294 16.84 6.22 29.31
N ASP A 295 16.97 4.92 29.59
CA ASP A 295 17.87 4.02 28.88
C ASP A 295 17.57 3.97 27.37
N CYS A 296 16.30 4.11 26.98
CA CYS A 296 15.87 4.08 25.58
C CYS A 296 16.31 5.30 24.77
N PHE A 297 16.72 6.41 25.43
CA PHE A 297 17.32 7.58 24.76
C PHE A 297 18.82 7.40 24.49
N GLY A 298 19.44 6.33 25.01
CA GLY A 298 20.83 6.00 24.70
C GLY A 298 20.94 5.29 23.34
N PRO A 299 21.58 5.86 22.31
CA PRO A 299 21.67 5.22 20.98
C PRO A 299 22.38 3.86 21.01
N GLU A 300 23.39 3.68 21.87
CA GLU A 300 24.12 2.41 22.01
C GLU A 300 23.24 1.28 22.56
N PHE A 301 22.24 1.61 23.39
CA PHE A 301 21.31 0.61 23.96
C PHE A 301 20.51 -0.11 22.87
N TRP A 302 20.18 0.57 21.76
CA TRP A 302 19.40 -0.01 20.67
C TRP A 302 20.12 -1.21 20.03
N LYS A 303 21.45 -1.17 19.93
CA LYS A 303 22.26 -2.29 19.43
C LYS A 303 22.11 -3.54 20.31
N GLU A 304 21.82 -3.38 21.61
CA GLU A 304 21.61 -4.49 22.55
C GLU A 304 20.23 -5.14 22.40
N LEU A 305 19.26 -4.49 21.75
CA LEU A 305 17.90 -4.97 21.57
C LEU A 305 17.73 -5.99 20.42
N ARG A 306 18.84 -6.46 19.83
CA ARG A 306 18.89 -7.42 18.71
C ARG A 306 18.62 -8.86 19.16
N TRP A 307 17.46 -9.09 19.74
CA TRP A 307 17.02 -10.39 20.23
C TRP A 307 15.50 -10.56 20.05
N PHE A 308 15.06 -11.81 20.14
CA PHE A 308 13.66 -12.22 20.05
C PHE A 308 13.33 -13.07 21.27
N ALA A 309 12.09 -13.02 21.76
CA ALA A 309 11.68 -13.87 22.86
C ALA A 309 10.27 -14.45 22.69
N LEU A 310 10.12 -15.68 23.15
CA LEU A 310 8.85 -16.34 23.40
C LEU A 310 8.30 -15.82 24.72
N VAL A 311 7.13 -15.21 24.67
CA VAL A 311 6.50 -14.52 25.80
C VAL A 311 5.09 -15.03 26.04
N GLU A 312 4.64 -14.92 27.29
CA GLU A 312 3.27 -15.23 27.71
C GLU A 312 2.57 -13.93 28.16
N PRO A 313 1.83 -13.26 27.26
CA PRO A 313 1.09 -12.05 27.61
C PRO A 313 -0.02 -12.33 28.63
N CYS A 314 -0.08 -11.50 29.67
CA CYS A 314 -1.10 -11.51 30.70
C CYS A 314 -1.51 -10.06 31.03
N ASN A 315 -2.54 -9.59 30.33
CA ASN A 315 -2.96 -8.18 30.31
C ASN A 315 -1.80 -7.23 29.95
N ASP A 316 -1.06 -7.55 28.90
CA ASP A 316 0.04 -6.73 28.40
C ASP A 316 -0.33 -6.09 27.07
N VAL A 317 0.01 -4.81 26.87
CA VAL A 317 -0.19 -4.14 25.57
C VAL A 317 0.90 -4.57 24.60
N VAL A 318 0.55 -5.44 23.67
CA VAL A 318 1.47 -6.00 22.67
C VAL A 318 0.88 -5.87 21.26
N PRO A 319 1.72 -5.84 20.21
CA PRO A 319 1.23 -5.92 18.84
C PRO A 319 0.55 -7.26 18.58
N MET A 320 -0.57 -7.25 17.86
CA MET A 320 -1.26 -8.46 17.40
C MET A 320 -2.00 -8.23 16.09
N ARG A 321 -2.29 -9.33 15.38
CA ARG A 321 -3.26 -9.36 14.27
C ARG A 321 -4.50 -10.10 14.74
N ALA A 322 -5.66 -9.46 14.68
CA ALA A 322 -6.91 -10.07 15.11
C ALA A 322 -8.10 -9.56 14.28
N LYS A 323 -9.16 -10.38 14.21
CA LYS A 323 -10.46 -9.98 13.65
C LYS A 323 -11.19 -9.10 14.66
N PHE A 324 -11.03 -7.78 14.52
CA PHE A 324 -11.70 -6.81 15.38
C PHE A 324 -13.13 -6.48 14.92
N GLY A 325 -13.42 -6.68 13.63
CA GLY A 325 -14.74 -6.48 13.04
C GLY A 325 -15.77 -7.49 13.55
N THR A 326 -17.06 -7.13 13.45
CA THR A 326 -18.17 -7.99 13.87
C THR A 326 -18.67 -8.92 12.77
N ARG A 327 -18.28 -8.67 11.52
CA ARG A 327 -18.67 -9.53 10.40
C ARG A 327 -17.72 -10.72 10.31
N GLU A 328 -18.26 -11.88 10.02
CA GLU A 328 -17.49 -13.13 9.90
C GLU A 328 -16.41 -13.05 8.80
N ASP A 329 -16.69 -12.27 7.76
CA ASP A 329 -15.81 -11.98 6.62
C ASP A 329 -14.82 -10.82 6.86
N SER A 330 -14.66 -10.32 8.09
CA SER A 330 -13.68 -9.27 8.35
C SER A 330 -12.25 -9.82 8.33
N ASP A 331 -11.38 -9.18 7.56
CA ASP A 331 -9.94 -9.45 7.59
C ASP A 331 -9.33 -9.04 8.95
N PRO A 332 -8.37 -9.79 9.51
CA PRO A 332 -7.58 -9.38 10.65
C PRO A 332 -6.88 -8.06 10.35
N THR A 333 -6.80 -7.22 11.37
CA THR A 333 -6.02 -5.98 11.28
C THR A 333 -5.05 -5.91 12.44
N LEU A 334 -4.02 -5.08 12.29
CA LEU A 334 -3.03 -4.82 13.34
C LEU A 334 -3.64 -3.96 14.45
N GLY A 335 -3.39 -4.32 15.71
CA GLY A 335 -3.76 -3.52 16.88
C GLY A 335 -2.76 -3.68 18.03
N TRP A 336 -2.67 -2.66 18.89
CA TRP A 336 -1.92 -2.70 20.15
C TRP A 336 -2.92 -2.69 21.29
N ASN A 337 -3.27 -3.86 21.82
CA ASN A 337 -4.30 -3.99 22.84
C ASN A 337 -3.78 -4.84 24.00
N PHE A 338 -4.49 -4.81 25.13
CA PHE A 338 -4.18 -5.69 26.24
C PHE A 338 -4.46 -7.13 25.79
N LEU A 339 -3.44 -7.98 25.80
CA LEU A 339 -3.55 -9.39 25.45
C LEU A 339 -3.37 -10.25 26.69
N THR A 340 -4.26 -11.22 26.85
CA THR A 340 -4.05 -12.39 27.71
C THR A 340 -4.06 -13.62 26.81
N SER A 341 -2.96 -14.37 26.79
CA SER A 341 -2.84 -15.57 25.97
C SER A 341 -2.28 -16.75 26.76
N LYS A 342 -2.94 -17.89 26.66
CA LYS A 342 -2.41 -19.17 27.17
C LYS A 342 -1.32 -19.74 26.26
N GLN A 343 -1.39 -19.45 24.97
CA GLN A 343 -0.36 -19.85 24.00
C GLN A 343 0.71 -18.76 23.92
N PRO A 344 1.99 -19.08 24.17
CA PRO A 344 3.07 -18.12 24.04
C PRO A 344 3.29 -17.67 22.58
N ILE A 345 3.74 -16.42 22.40
CA ILE A 345 4.01 -15.80 21.09
C ILE A 345 5.44 -15.27 21.03
N TRP A 346 6.00 -15.17 19.83
CA TRP A 346 7.32 -14.57 19.64
C TRP A 346 7.20 -13.07 19.38
N LEU A 347 7.97 -12.27 20.12
CA LEU A 347 8.11 -10.83 19.94
C LEU A 347 9.58 -10.43 19.80
N THR A 348 9.83 -9.26 19.21
CA THR A 348 11.17 -8.65 19.23
C THR A 348 11.48 -8.09 20.62
N GLY A 349 12.77 -7.96 20.95
CA GLY A 349 13.19 -7.28 22.17
C GLY A 349 12.64 -5.85 22.26
N LEU A 350 12.53 -5.17 21.12
CA LEU A 350 11.99 -3.81 21.02
C LEU A 350 10.49 -3.77 21.37
N ASP A 351 9.69 -4.72 20.86
CA ASP A 351 8.27 -4.83 21.21
C ASP A 351 8.06 -5.18 22.68
N ILE A 352 8.98 -5.94 23.28
CA ILE A 352 8.92 -6.30 24.70
C ILE A 352 9.21 -5.10 25.59
N ILE A 353 10.23 -4.29 25.24
CA ILE A 353 10.48 -3.03 25.95
C ILE A 353 9.33 -2.05 25.73
N ALA A 354 8.80 -1.95 24.50
CA ALA A 354 7.63 -1.13 24.21
C ALA A 354 6.41 -1.54 25.07
N ALA A 355 6.14 -2.85 25.18
CA ALA A 355 5.07 -3.40 26.00
C ALA A 355 5.26 -3.05 27.48
N LYS A 356 6.50 -3.09 28.00
CA LYS A 356 6.81 -2.66 29.37
C LYS A 356 6.53 -1.17 29.56
N LEU A 357 6.95 -0.31 28.64
CA LEU A 357 6.74 1.14 28.75
C LEU A 357 5.24 1.49 28.77
N ILE A 358 4.44 0.83 27.94
CA ILE A 358 3.00 1.06 27.84
C ILE A 358 2.26 0.43 29.03
N THR A 359 2.52 -0.83 29.35
CA THR A 359 1.78 -1.56 30.40
C THR A 359 2.23 -1.18 31.80
N GLY A 360 3.48 -0.73 31.97
CA GLY A 360 4.06 -0.39 33.26
C GLY A 360 4.62 -1.59 34.04
N LYS A 361 4.67 -2.79 33.43
CA LYS A 361 5.20 -4.02 34.03
C LYS A 361 5.99 -4.84 33.01
N PRO A 362 6.98 -5.64 33.45
CA PRO A 362 7.75 -6.53 32.58
C PRO A 362 6.87 -7.66 32.02
N LEU A 363 7.11 -8.02 30.75
CA LEU A 363 6.44 -9.13 30.09
C LEU A 363 7.05 -10.47 30.52
N LYS A 364 6.24 -11.52 30.69
CA LYS A 364 6.74 -12.84 31.08
C LYS A 364 7.48 -13.50 29.92
N ILE A 365 8.81 -13.51 30.00
CA ILE A 365 9.71 -14.16 29.01
C ILE A 365 9.96 -15.61 29.37
N LEU A 366 9.63 -16.53 28.45
CA LEU A 366 9.86 -17.97 28.59
C LEU A 366 11.22 -18.39 28.03
N LYS A 367 11.56 -17.87 26.85
CA LYS A 367 12.80 -18.17 26.12
C LYS A 367 13.21 -16.96 25.30
N ALA A 368 14.50 -16.69 25.16
CA ALA A 368 15.00 -15.66 24.25
C ALA A 368 16.19 -16.14 23.43
N ILE A 369 16.32 -15.62 22.21
CA ILE A 369 17.45 -15.82 21.32
C ILE A 369 18.06 -14.47 20.93
N ARG A 370 19.38 -14.36 20.97
CA ARG A 370 20.11 -13.16 20.52
C ARG A 370 20.71 -13.39 19.15
N VAL A 371 20.71 -12.35 18.32
CA VAL A 371 21.37 -12.34 17.01
C VAL A 371 22.73 -11.65 17.16
N THR A 372 23.81 -12.39 16.93
CA THR A 372 25.18 -11.87 17.05
C THR A 372 25.88 -11.98 15.68
N PRO A 373 26.20 -10.86 15.02
CA PRO A 373 27.01 -10.86 13.81
C PRO A 373 28.49 -11.08 14.14
N HIS A 374 29.18 -11.86 13.30
CA HIS A 374 30.60 -12.15 13.42
C HIS A 374 31.34 -11.87 12.11
N GLY A 375 32.53 -11.28 12.24
CA GLY A 375 33.40 -10.92 11.11
C GLY A 375 32.75 -9.92 10.15
N VAL A 376 33.43 -9.66 9.05
CA VAL A 376 32.92 -8.86 7.93
C VAL A 376 33.15 -9.67 6.66
N GLN A 377 32.13 -9.79 5.82
CA GLN A 377 32.26 -10.54 4.57
C GLN A 377 33.34 -9.95 3.63
N PRO A 378 34.05 -10.78 2.85
CA PRO A 378 35.01 -10.29 1.86
C PRO A 378 34.31 -9.67 0.64
N GLY A 379 35.05 -8.85 -0.12
CA GLY A 379 34.60 -8.31 -1.41
C GLY A 379 33.70 -7.07 -1.31
N LEU A 380 33.61 -6.45 -0.13
CA LEU A 380 32.92 -5.18 0.04
C LEU A 380 33.72 -4.04 -0.60
N MET A 381 33.05 -3.18 -1.37
CA MET A 381 33.68 -2.06 -2.06
C MET A 381 32.81 -0.81 -2.02
N PRO A 382 33.42 0.40 -2.04
CA PRO A 382 32.65 1.63 -2.10
C PRO A 382 31.99 1.82 -3.46
N ILE A 383 30.85 2.50 -3.47
CA ILE A 383 30.15 2.95 -4.68
C ILE A 383 29.97 4.46 -4.68
N LYS A 384 29.58 5.02 -5.82
CA LYS A 384 29.26 6.44 -5.96
C LYS A 384 27.78 6.63 -6.31
N LEU A 385 27.04 7.32 -5.44
CA LEU A 385 25.67 7.73 -5.68
C LEU A 385 25.63 9.13 -6.28
N TYR A 386 24.84 9.28 -7.34
CA TYR A 386 24.56 10.57 -7.97
C TYR A 386 25.82 11.34 -8.41
N ASP A 387 26.83 10.60 -8.88
CA ASP A 387 28.17 11.06 -9.27
C ASP A 387 28.90 11.93 -8.23
N GLN A 388 28.43 11.95 -6.98
CA GLN A 388 28.88 12.92 -5.97
C GLN A 388 29.14 12.28 -4.61
N LEU A 389 28.27 11.37 -4.17
CA LEU A 389 28.30 10.83 -2.81
C LEU A 389 28.94 9.43 -2.80
N GLU A 390 30.17 9.34 -2.33
CA GLU A 390 30.80 8.04 -2.05
C GLU A 390 30.11 7.36 -0.85
N VAL A 391 29.85 6.06 -0.98
CA VAL A 391 29.24 5.23 0.06
C VAL A 391 30.10 3.98 0.24
N ASP A 392 30.78 3.88 1.37
CA ASP A 392 31.60 2.72 1.72
C ASP A 392 30.82 1.77 2.64
N PRO A 393 30.50 0.52 2.23
CA PRO A 393 29.80 -0.46 3.08
C PRO A 393 30.47 -0.72 4.44
N LEU A 394 31.79 -0.54 4.54
CA LEU A 394 32.52 -0.76 5.79
C LEU A 394 32.23 0.35 6.80
N ARG A 395 31.99 1.56 6.33
CA ARG A 395 31.89 2.77 7.16
C ARG A 395 30.46 3.30 7.23
N ASP A 396 29.82 3.40 6.08
CA ASP A 396 28.53 4.04 5.88
C ASP A 396 27.35 3.06 5.93
N ASP A 397 26.16 3.61 6.18
CA ASP A 397 24.89 2.91 6.03
C ASP A 397 24.18 3.45 4.77
N LEU A 398 23.86 2.57 3.82
CA LEU A 398 23.26 2.96 2.55
C LEU A 398 21.94 3.71 2.72
N ALA A 399 21.08 3.28 3.65
CA ALA A 399 19.80 3.94 3.88
C ALA A 399 20.00 5.37 4.40
N VAL A 400 21.01 5.57 5.26
CA VAL A 400 21.41 6.89 5.76
C VAL A 400 21.92 7.78 4.64
N LYS A 401 22.83 7.27 3.81
CA LYS A 401 23.39 8.03 2.66
C LYS A 401 22.33 8.42 1.63
N LEU A 402 21.33 7.56 1.41
CA LEU A 402 20.19 7.91 0.55
C LEU A 402 19.31 9.02 1.15
N ILE A 403 19.17 9.11 2.48
CA ILE A 403 18.48 10.22 3.14
C ILE A 403 19.29 11.52 3.05
N GLU A 404 20.62 11.47 3.18
CA GLU A 404 21.50 12.62 2.97
C GLU A 404 21.34 13.18 1.55
N LEU A 405 21.43 12.31 0.54
CA LEU A 405 21.24 12.67 -0.87
C LEU A 405 19.83 13.25 -1.12
N ARG A 406 18.80 12.60 -0.57
CA ARG A 406 17.42 13.09 -0.63
C ARG A 406 17.29 14.51 -0.07
N SER A 407 17.92 14.78 1.08
CA SER A 407 17.85 16.10 1.71
C SER A 407 18.49 17.18 0.85
N ALA A 408 19.62 16.87 0.21
CA ALA A 408 20.29 17.78 -0.72
C ALA A 408 19.48 18.03 -2.01
N MET A 409 18.68 17.04 -2.44
CA MET A 409 17.85 17.14 -3.65
C MET A 409 16.50 17.84 -3.42
N LYS A 410 15.95 17.80 -2.20
CA LYS A 410 14.57 18.23 -1.89
C LYS A 410 14.22 19.65 -2.37
N ALA A 411 15.16 20.58 -2.35
CA ALA A 411 14.94 21.96 -2.80
C ALA A 411 15.07 22.13 -4.31
N LYS A 412 15.83 21.26 -4.99
CA LYS A 412 16.11 21.33 -6.42
C LYS A 412 15.07 20.55 -7.23
N ASP A 413 14.76 19.34 -6.78
CA ASP A 413 13.85 18.39 -7.43
C ASP A 413 13.09 17.58 -6.35
N PRO A 414 11.93 18.09 -5.90
CA PRO A 414 11.10 17.43 -4.90
C PRO A 414 10.63 16.02 -5.31
N GLU A 415 10.35 15.81 -6.59
CA GLU A 415 9.85 14.56 -7.15
C GLU A 415 10.93 13.48 -7.11
N LEU A 416 12.17 13.77 -7.53
CA LEU A 416 13.28 12.82 -7.38
C LEU A 416 13.61 12.55 -5.90
N ALA A 417 13.48 13.55 -5.04
CA ALA A 417 13.64 13.37 -3.59
C ALA A 417 12.58 12.41 -3.00
N ALA A 418 11.39 12.30 -3.61
CA ALA A 418 10.39 11.30 -3.24
C ALA A 418 10.81 9.87 -3.65
N GLY A 419 11.42 9.69 -4.82
CA GLY A 419 11.99 8.39 -5.22
C GLY A 419 13.11 7.93 -4.30
N LEU A 420 14.02 8.83 -3.93
CA LEU A 420 15.08 8.56 -2.94
C LEU A 420 14.54 8.21 -1.55
N LYS A 421 13.39 8.78 -1.14
CA LYS A 421 12.69 8.38 0.10
C LYS A 421 12.31 6.90 0.06
N VAL A 422 11.74 6.45 -1.06
CA VAL A 422 11.32 5.06 -1.24
C VAL A 422 12.54 4.13 -1.28
N ALA A 423 13.61 4.53 -1.98
CA ALA A 423 14.86 3.79 -2.03
C ALA A 423 15.48 3.61 -0.62
N ALA A 424 15.56 4.69 0.17
CA ALA A 424 16.11 4.63 1.54
C ALA A 424 15.32 3.68 2.45
N ASN A 425 13.98 3.79 2.45
CA ASN A 425 13.12 2.87 3.21
C ASN A 425 13.23 1.41 2.72
N SER A 426 13.44 1.23 1.41
CA SER A 426 13.66 -0.10 0.82
C SER A 426 14.98 -0.72 1.27
N ALA A 427 16.06 0.08 1.35
CA ALA A 427 17.36 -0.34 1.85
C ALA A 427 17.33 -0.70 3.35
N ALA A 428 16.62 0.11 4.15
CA ALA A 428 16.52 -0.10 5.61
C ALA A 428 15.67 -1.33 5.99
N PHE A 429 14.64 -1.64 5.20
CA PHE A 429 13.60 -2.60 5.60
C PHE A 429 12.91 -3.29 4.42
N GLY A 430 12.50 -2.54 3.40
CA GLY A 430 11.56 -3.03 2.37
C GLY A 430 12.08 -4.24 1.59
N LEU A 431 13.32 -4.21 1.11
CA LEU A 431 13.96 -5.33 0.39
C LEU A 431 14.10 -6.57 1.28
N LEU A 432 14.37 -6.35 2.57
CA LEU A 432 14.66 -7.41 3.53
C LEU A 432 13.41 -8.21 3.91
N CYS A 433 12.22 -7.70 3.60
CA CYS A 433 10.96 -8.41 3.82
C CYS A 433 10.30 -8.91 2.54
N GLN A 434 10.96 -8.78 1.37
CA GLN A 434 10.34 -9.08 0.09
C GLN A 434 10.15 -10.60 -0.10
N LEU A 435 8.91 -10.97 -0.41
CA LEU A 435 8.52 -12.30 -0.87
C LEU A 435 7.98 -12.16 -2.30
N ASN A 436 8.42 -13.02 -3.20
CA ASN A 436 7.97 -13.10 -4.58
C ASN A 436 6.92 -14.22 -4.69
N VAL A 437 5.71 -13.87 -5.09
CA VAL A 437 4.64 -14.85 -5.31
C VAL A 437 4.94 -15.66 -6.57
N LYS A 438 4.97 -16.98 -6.45
CA LYS A 438 5.15 -17.93 -7.56
C LYS A 438 4.00 -18.92 -7.62
N ASP A 439 3.54 -19.19 -8.84
CA ASP A 439 2.63 -20.30 -9.12
C ASP A 439 3.48 -21.57 -9.36
N LEU A 440 3.19 -22.63 -8.60
CA LEU A 440 3.77 -23.95 -8.79
C LEU A 440 3.08 -24.68 -9.95
N GLU A 441 3.85 -25.41 -10.75
CA GLU A 441 3.32 -26.18 -11.89
C GLU A 441 2.31 -27.25 -11.43
N SER A 442 2.62 -27.93 -10.32
CA SER A 442 1.75 -28.89 -9.65
C SER A 442 1.56 -28.49 -8.18
N PRO A 443 0.34 -28.57 -7.62
CA PRO A 443 0.14 -28.32 -6.20
C PRO A 443 0.99 -29.25 -5.33
N SER A 444 1.69 -28.69 -4.35
CA SER A 444 2.56 -29.46 -3.45
C SER A 444 2.47 -28.94 -2.02
N PRO A 445 2.59 -29.81 -1.00
CA PRO A 445 2.73 -29.37 0.39
C PRO A 445 3.94 -28.46 0.56
N LEU A 446 3.77 -27.37 1.31
CA LEU A 446 4.87 -26.51 1.73
C LEU A 446 5.12 -26.70 3.23
N GLN A 447 6.39 -26.68 3.63
CA GLN A 447 6.75 -26.67 5.04
C GLN A 447 6.63 -25.24 5.60
N VAL A 448 5.83 -25.06 6.64
CA VAL A 448 5.59 -23.78 7.31
C VAL A 448 6.32 -23.73 8.64
N PHE A 449 7.05 -22.64 8.87
CA PHE A 449 7.70 -22.32 10.13
C PHE A 449 7.16 -20.98 10.65
N SER A 450 6.56 -20.98 11.84
CA SER A 450 6.06 -19.75 12.49
C SER A 450 6.14 -19.85 14.01
N GLY A 451 7.09 -19.12 14.61
CA GLY A 451 7.41 -19.27 16.03
C GLY A 451 7.79 -20.70 16.38
N GLU A 452 7.02 -21.33 17.27
CA GLU A 452 7.19 -22.75 17.65
C GLU A 452 6.44 -23.73 16.73
N ALA A 453 5.66 -23.23 15.76
CA ALA A 453 4.92 -24.07 14.83
C ALA A 453 5.78 -24.53 13.67
N ASN A 454 5.66 -25.82 13.35
CA ASN A 454 6.34 -26.47 12.24
C ASN A 454 5.43 -27.56 11.65
N TYR A 455 4.84 -27.32 10.49
CA TYR A 455 3.90 -28.26 9.87
C TYR A 455 3.92 -28.16 8.34
N ALA A 456 3.47 -29.22 7.67
CA ALA A 456 3.26 -29.22 6.22
C ALA A 456 1.84 -28.76 5.90
N THR A 457 1.68 -27.86 4.92
CA THR A 457 0.36 -27.47 4.41
C THR A 457 -0.29 -28.61 3.64
N GLN A 458 -1.59 -28.48 3.36
CA GLN A 458 -2.19 -29.20 2.24
C GLN A 458 -1.48 -28.81 0.92
N PRO A 459 -1.57 -29.61 -0.15
CA PRO A 459 -1.00 -29.23 -1.43
C PRO A 459 -1.51 -27.87 -1.91
N VAL A 460 -0.61 -26.87 -1.97
CA VAL A 460 -0.93 -25.51 -2.41
C VAL A 460 -0.32 -25.25 -3.79
N LYS A 461 -0.95 -24.35 -4.55
CA LYS A 461 -0.45 -23.93 -5.87
C LYS A 461 0.39 -22.65 -5.82
N VAL A 462 0.29 -21.89 -4.74
CA VAL A 462 0.99 -20.60 -4.57
C VAL A 462 2.10 -20.76 -3.56
N TRP A 463 3.26 -20.22 -3.89
CA TRP A 463 4.41 -20.15 -3.00
C TRP A 463 4.92 -18.72 -2.89
N GLU A 464 4.98 -18.19 -1.67
CA GLU A 464 5.65 -16.93 -1.36
C GLU A 464 7.16 -17.18 -1.19
N GLN A 465 7.91 -17.15 -2.30
CA GLN A 465 9.34 -17.39 -2.27
C GLN A 465 10.10 -16.17 -1.72
N PRO A 466 11.00 -16.33 -0.74
CA PRO A 466 11.96 -15.29 -0.36
C PRO A 466 12.69 -14.65 -1.56
N ALA A 467 12.70 -13.33 -1.61
CA ALA A 467 13.54 -12.62 -2.57
C ALA A 467 15.02 -12.68 -2.16
N GLU A 468 15.89 -12.30 -3.08
CA GLU A 468 17.36 -12.34 -2.93
C GLU A 468 17.86 -11.75 -1.60
N PHE A 469 17.42 -10.56 -1.23
CA PHE A 469 17.83 -9.90 0.01
C PHE A 469 16.95 -10.19 1.24
N PHE A 470 16.07 -11.20 1.18
CA PHE A 470 15.15 -11.51 2.27
C PHE A 470 15.89 -11.86 3.57
N CYS A 471 15.62 -11.10 4.63
CA CYS A 471 16.16 -11.24 5.97
C CYS A 471 15.11 -10.78 7.01
N PRO A 472 14.21 -11.71 7.43
CA PRO A 472 13.11 -11.36 8.33
C PRO A 472 13.59 -10.92 9.72
N LEU A 473 14.84 -11.27 10.10
CA LEU A 473 15.48 -10.81 11.33
C LEU A 473 15.57 -9.28 11.38
N ILE A 474 16.21 -8.66 10.37
CA ILE A 474 16.37 -7.20 10.32
C ILE A 474 15.00 -6.53 10.18
N THR A 475 14.17 -7.04 9.27
CA THR A 475 12.81 -6.56 9.03
C THR A 475 12.02 -6.39 10.33
N SER A 476 11.96 -7.44 11.15
CA SER A 476 11.16 -7.46 12.37
C SER A 476 11.74 -6.55 13.43
N LEU A 477 13.07 -6.50 13.58
CA LEU A 477 13.75 -5.60 14.51
C LEU A 477 13.50 -4.13 14.15
N VAL A 478 13.58 -3.76 12.86
CA VAL A 478 13.33 -2.38 12.40
C VAL A 478 11.89 -1.95 12.68
N THR A 479 10.90 -2.81 12.42
CA THR A 479 9.50 -2.48 12.78
C THR A 479 9.26 -2.46 14.29
N GLY A 480 9.85 -3.39 15.04
CA GLY A 480 9.79 -3.36 16.50
C GLY A 480 10.36 -2.06 17.08
N GLY A 481 11.40 -1.51 16.47
CA GLY A 481 11.94 -0.21 16.85
C GLY A 481 11.02 0.97 16.56
N SER A 482 10.20 0.88 15.53
CA SER A 482 9.14 1.87 15.27
C SER A 482 8.11 1.84 16.39
N HIS A 483 7.72 0.64 16.83
CA HIS A 483 6.79 0.49 17.95
C HIS A 483 7.38 1.01 19.27
N LEU A 484 8.68 0.81 19.50
CA LEU A 484 9.38 1.36 20.66
C LEU A 484 9.40 2.90 20.64
N LEU A 485 9.68 3.55 19.51
CA LEU A 485 9.60 5.01 19.40
C LEU A 485 8.17 5.52 19.69
N CYS A 486 7.14 4.87 19.15
CA CYS A 486 5.75 5.21 19.46
C CYS A 486 5.43 5.03 20.96
N ALA A 487 5.90 3.95 21.57
CA ALA A 487 5.71 3.66 23.00
C ALA A 487 6.42 4.69 23.90
N MET A 488 7.63 5.11 23.53
CA MET A 488 8.37 6.17 24.21
C MET A 488 7.60 7.50 24.16
N LEU A 489 7.06 7.87 22.99
CA LEU A 489 6.28 9.10 22.84
C LEU A 489 4.96 9.03 23.63
N GLU A 490 4.23 7.91 23.53
CA GLU A 490 3.01 7.68 24.32
C GLU A 490 3.29 7.76 25.83
N ARG A 491 4.40 7.17 26.27
CA ARG A 491 4.82 7.20 27.67
C ARG A 491 5.12 8.62 28.15
N LEU A 492 5.93 9.38 27.42
CA LEU A 492 6.24 10.78 27.76
C LEU A 492 4.99 11.65 27.82
N MET A 493 4.08 11.50 26.85
CA MET A 493 2.81 12.23 26.84
C MET A 493 1.96 11.87 28.07
N ARG A 494 1.83 10.58 28.37
CA ARG A 494 1.05 10.08 29.51
C ARG A 494 1.62 10.50 30.86
N ASP A 495 2.95 10.55 31.01
CA ASP A 495 3.60 10.96 32.26
C ASP A 495 3.34 12.46 32.56
N LEU A 496 3.07 13.25 31.53
CA LEU A 496 2.55 14.62 31.65
C LEU A 496 1.00 14.67 31.61
N GLY A 497 0.28 13.56 31.78
CA GLY A 497 -1.18 13.51 31.71
C GLY A 497 -1.80 13.88 30.35
N GLY A 498 -0.98 14.09 29.32
CA GLY A 498 -1.41 14.40 27.96
C GLY A 498 -1.95 13.18 27.22
N GLN A 499 -2.52 13.44 26.05
CA GLN A 499 -3.11 12.41 25.19
C GLN A 499 -2.63 12.59 23.75
N ILE A 500 -2.72 11.50 22.98
CA ILE A 500 -2.48 11.49 21.54
C ILE A 500 -3.82 11.18 20.89
N ALA A 501 -4.22 11.95 19.87
CA ALA A 501 -5.52 11.80 19.20
C ALA A 501 -5.49 10.69 18.12
N ALA A 502 -4.35 10.55 17.43
CA ALA A 502 -4.07 9.47 16.51
C ALA A 502 -2.55 9.29 16.31
N MET A 503 -2.16 8.08 15.92
CA MET A 503 -0.84 7.73 15.43
C MET A 503 -0.95 7.06 14.06
N ASP A 504 -0.03 7.37 13.15
CA ASP A 504 0.13 6.70 11.87
C ASP A 504 1.61 6.45 11.59
N THR A 505 2.12 5.34 12.12
CA THR A 505 3.52 4.89 12.06
C THR A 505 4.49 5.89 12.69
N ASP A 506 5.03 6.81 11.91
CA ASP A 506 5.98 7.85 12.30
C ASP A 506 5.30 9.16 12.69
N GLY A 507 4.04 9.36 12.30
CA GLY A 507 3.24 10.55 12.62
C GLY A 507 2.41 10.41 13.90
N ALA A 508 2.35 11.48 14.71
CA ALA A 508 1.53 11.56 15.91
C ALA A 508 0.83 12.91 16.05
N MET A 509 -0.46 12.89 16.41
CA MET A 509 -1.26 14.09 16.67
C MET A 509 -1.42 14.25 18.17
N THR A 510 -0.46 14.91 18.82
CA THR A 510 -0.43 15.09 20.27
C THR A 510 -1.36 16.23 20.68
N ILE A 511 -2.23 16.04 21.67
CA ILE A 511 -3.16 17.10 22.09
C ILE A 511 -2.37 18.22 22.76
N SER A 512 -2.49 19.43 22.21
CA SER A 512 -1.71 20.57 22.67
C SER A 512 -2.29 21.92 22.23
N THR A 513 -2.06 22.93 23.06
CA THR A 513 -2.32 24.35 22.74
C THR A 513 -1.10 25.19 23.07
N LYS A 514 -1.11 26.48 22.71
CA LYS A 514 0.00 27.40 23.06
C LYS A 514 0.33 27.40 24.55
N HIS A 515 -0.69 27.38 25.41
CA HIS A 515 -0.55 27.52 26.86
C HIS A 515 -0.91 26.25 27.66
N GLY A 516 -1.27 25.16 26.98
CA GLY A 516 -1.84 23.97 27.61
C GLY A 516 -3.25 24.20 28.16
N GLY A 517 -3.72 23.28 28.99
CA GLY A 517 -5.00 23.38 29.70
C GLY A 517 -5.91 22.18 29.48
N LEU A 518 -7.17 22.27 29.91
CA LEU A 518 -8.17 21.22 29.69
C LEU A 518 -8.96 21.52 28.42
N PHE A 519 -9.11 20.53 27.55
CA PHE A 519 -9.90 20.63 26.34
C PHE A 519 -11.08 19.65 26.37
N PRO A 520 -12.28 20.07 25.93
CA PRO A 520 -13.44 19.20 25.97
C PRO A 520 -13.27 17.91 25.16
N CYS A 521 -13.62 16.78 25.75
CA CYS A 521 -13.56 15.48 25.07
C CYS A 521 -14.42 14.46 25.82
N ALA A 522 -15.44 13.92 25.15
CA ALA A 522 -16.30 12.89 25.73
C ALA A 522 -15.45 11.69 26.18
N GLY A 523 -15.73 11.15 27.37
CA GLY A 523 -14.97 10.02 27.92
C GLY A 523 -13.56 10.35 28.40
N GLY A 524 -13.15 11.63 28.36
CA GLY A 524 -11.90 12.10 28.95
C GLY A 524 -11.85 11.92 30.48
N PRO A 525 -10.64 11.73 31.06
CA PRO A 525 -10.48 11.46 32.49
C PRO A 525 -10.66 12.71 33.37
N ASP A 526 -10.51 13.91 32.81
CA ASP A 526 -10.58 15.18 33.53
C ASP A 526 -11.99 15.79 33.49
N ARG A 527 -12.23 16.84 34.30
CA ARG A 527 -13.50 17.58 34.32
C ARG A 527 -13.32 19.09 34.17
N LEU A 528 -14.19 19.72 33.39
CA LEU A 528 -14.34 21.17 33.27
C LEU A 528 -15.41 21.70 34.25
N GLU A 529 -15.09 22.78 34.99
CA GLU A 529 -16.00 23.38 35.97
C GLU A 529 -17.16 24.16 35.34
N LYS A 530 -16.97 24.75 34.15
CA LYS A 530 -17.97 25.51 33.39
C LYS A 530 -18.05 24.94 31.97
N TYR A 531 -19.21 24.47 31.55
CA TYR A 531 -19.36 23.72 30.30
C TYR A 531 -20.60 24.12 29.48
N ARG A 532 -20.47 24.20 28.15
CA ARG A 532 -21.50 24.69 27.21
C ARG A 532 -21.89 23.69 26.10
N VAL A 533 -21.40 22.45 26.10
CA VAL A 533 -21.62 21.48 25.00
C VAL A 533 -22.16 20.14 25.53
N GLU A 534 -22.63 19.25 24.67
CA GLU A 534 -23.28 17.98 25.01
C GLU A 534 -22.35 16.86 25.51
N SER A 535 -21.02 17.05 25.52
CA SER A 535 -20.05 15.97 25.85
C SER A 535 -19.96 15.56 27.33
N GLY A 536 -20.85 16.11 28.18
CA GLY A 536 -20.68 16.10 29.63
C GLY A 536 -19.48 16.96 30.04
N HIS A 537 -19.25 17.15 31.34
CA HIS A 537 -18.12 17.97 31.80
C HIS A 537 -16.75 17.32 31.53
N ALA A 538 -16.66 16.23 30.75
CA ALA A 538 -15.44 15.46 30.52
C ALA A 538 -14.44 16.21 29.63
N SER A 539 -13.16 16.08 29.96
CA SER A 539 -12.07 16.72 29.24
C SER A 539 -10.79 15.88 29.24
N VAL A 540 -9.86 16.29 28.37
CA VAL A 540 -8.49 15.77 28.31
C VAL A 540 -7.52 16.93 28.47
N ARG A 541 -6.37 16.67 29.10
CA ARG A 541 -5.28 17.64 29.16
C ARG A 541 -4.62 17.83 27.79
N ALA A 542 -4.60 19.08 27.33
CA ALA A 542 -3.72 19.55 26.27
C ALA A 542 -2.40 20.03 26.89
N LEU A 543 -1.28 19.55 26.35
CA LEU A 543 0.04 20.06 26.74
C LEU A 543 0.28 21.45 26.13
N SER A 544 1.11 22.25 26.77
CA SER A 544 1.61 23.49 26.17
C SER A 544 2.58 23.19 25.02
N PHE A 545 2.73 24.14 24.10
CA PHE A 545 3.72 24.03 23.03
C PHE A 545 5.14 23.84 23.58
N ALA A 546 5.48 24.52 24.68
CA ALA A 546 6.76 24.36 25.36
C ALA A 546 6.96 22.94 25.91
N GLU A 547 5.94 22.34 26.52
CA GLU A 547 6.01 20.95 26.99
C GLU A 547 6.19 19.96 25.83
N VAL A 548 5.51 20.19 24.70
CA VAL A 548 5.71 19.38 23.47
C VAL A 548 7.14 19.53 22.96
N ASP A 549 7.70 20.73 22.99
CA ASP A 549 9.08 20.98 22.54
C ASP A 549 10.11 20.32 23.47
N CYS A 550 9.87 20.31 24.79
CA CYS A 550 10.68 19.55 25.75
C CYS A 550 10.65 18.04 25.47
N ILE A 551 9.48 17.48 25.09
CA ILE A 551 9.37 16.07 24.69
C ILE A 551 10.21 15.81 23.43
N ARG A 552 10.10 16.67 22.42
CA ARG A 552 10.83 16.54 21.15
C ARG A 552 12.33 16.57 21.36
N GLU A 553 12.82 17.48 22.20
CA GLU A 553 14.26 17.62 22.49
C GLU A 553 14.87 16.34 23.08
N LYS A 554 14.13 15.58 23.90
CA LYS A 554 14.62 14.30 24.44
C LYS A 554 14.99 13.29 23.34
N PHE A 555 14.22 13.28 22.25
CA PHE A 555 14.47 12.38 21.12
C PHE A 555 15.68 12.78 20.28
N GLU A 556 16.21 13.99 20.41
CA GLU A 556 17.37 14.43 19.63
C GLU A 556 18.64 13.63 19.95
N SER A 557 18.71 13.00 21.12
CA SER A 557 19.75 12.02 21.49
C SER A 557 19.83 10.82 20.53
N LEU A 558 18.72 10.47 19.89
CA LEU A 558 18.59 9.37 18.94
C LEU A 558 18.71 9.81 17.47
N ASN A 559 18.96 11.10 17.21
CA ASN A 559 18.97 11.68 15.88
C ASN A 559 20.23 11.27 15.10
N PRO A 560 20.15 10.39 14.08
CA PRO A 560 21.33 9.95 13.33
C PRO A 560 21.89 11.05 12.41
N TRP A 561 21.15 12.14 12.23
CA TRP A 561 21.44 13.22 11.29
C TRP A 561 21.76 14.54 11.97
N ARG A 562 21.87 14.56 13.30
CA ARG A 562 21.98 15.78 14.12
C ARG A 562 23.02 16.76 13.55
N ASP A 563 24.23 16.28 13.30
CA ASP A 563 25.34 17.11 12.84
C ASP A 563 25.27 17.43 11.33
N MET A 564 24.72 16.51 10.54
CA MET A 564 24.75 16.55 9.07
C MET A 564 23.59 17.34 8.47
N LEU A 565 22.35 17.07 8.89
CA LEU A 565 21.14 17.66 8.30
C LEU A 565 20.59 18.83 9.12
N LYS A 566 21.04 19.00 10.37
CA LYS A 566 20.51 20.00 11.31
C LYS A 566 18.98 19.99 11.42
N ALA A 567 18.39 18.83 11.19
CA ALA A 567 16.96 18.64 11.17
C ALA A 567 16.55 17.87 12.44
N PRO A 568 15.51 18.31 13.18
CA PRO A 568 15.05 17.60 14.37
C PRO A 568 14.68 16.15 14.06
N PHE A 569 14.85 15.23 15.01
CA PHE A 569 14.42 13.84 14.84
C PHE A 569 12.90 13.72 14.97
N LEU A 570 12.29 14.32 16.00
CA LEU A 570 10.83 14.43 16.14
C LEU A 570 10.39 15.84 15.71
N LYS A 571 9.99 15.96 14.45
CA LYS A 571 9.71 17.25 13.79
C LYS A 571 8.29 17.72 14.07
N LEU A 572 8.12 19.03 14.14
CA LEU A 572 6.83 19.65 13.83
C LEU A 572 6.72 19.73 12.31
N GLU A 573 5.67 19.15 11.76
CA GLU A 573 5.41 19.24 10.31
C GLU A 573 4.90 20.62 9.90
N LYS A 574 4.95 20.91 8.59
CA LYS A 574 4.60 22.22 8.01
C LYS A 574 3.19 22.69 8.37
N GLU A 575 2.28 21.76 8.66
CA GLU A 575 0.89 22.08 9.01
C GLU A 575 0.77 22.86 10.32
N ASN A 576 1.76 22.76 11.22
CA ASN A 576 1.79 23.50 12.48
C ASN A 576 2.11 25.00 12.31
N PHE A 577 2.58 25.43 11.14
CA PHE A 577 3.10 26.78 10.92
C PHE A 577 2.30 27.52 9.84
N ASP A 578 2.22 28.85 9.96
CA ASP A 578 1.75 29.72 8.88
C ASP A 578 2.86 30.01 7.83
N SER A 579 2.59 30.95 6.92
CA SER A 579 3.54 31.37 5.90
C SER A 579 4.75 32.14 6.45
N ASP A 580 4.62 32.74 7.64
CA ASP A 580 5.67 33.52 8.28
C ASP A 580 6.57 32.64 9.16
N GLY A 581 6.22 31.36 9.30
CA GLY A 581 6.94 30.38 10.11
C GLY A 581 6.51 30.36 11.56
N GLU A 582 5.45 31.10 11.92
CA GLU A 582 4.93 31.13 13.28
C GLU A 582 4.02 29.94 13.54
N ARG A 583 4.18 29.33 14.73
CA ARG A 583 3.40 28.14 15.10
C ARG A 583 1.96 28.55 15.42
N GLN A 584 1.02 28.05 14.64
CA GLN A 584 -0.40 28.30 14.78
C GLN A 584 -1.11 27.15 15.47
N GLN A 585 -2.30 27.44 16.03
CA GLN A 585 -3.13 26.38 16.60
C GLN A 585 -3.66 25.47 15.48
N LEU A 586 -3.22 24.23 15.49
CA LEU A 586 -3.72 23.16 14.62
C LEU A 586 -4.79 22.34 15.35
N TYR A 587 -5.76 21.83 14.62
CA TYR A 587 -6.79 20.92 15.11
C TYR A 587 -6.78 19.62 14.31
N ALA A 588 -7.20 18.53 14.95
CA ALA A 588 -7.43 17.24 14.31
C ALA A 588 -8.89 16.82 14.47
N TYR A 589 -9.41 16.16 13.43
CA TYR A 589 -10.65 15.41 13.47
C TYR A 589 -10.38 14.00 12.91
N CYS A 590 -10.50 12.99 13.76
CA CYS A 590 -10.14 11.60 13.43
C CYS A 590 -11.38 10.71 13.46
N ILE A 591 -11.49 9.76 12.52
CA ILE A 591 -12.63 8.84 12.43
C ILE A 591 -12.20 7.41 12.73
N SER A 592 -11.07 6.99 12.17
CA SER A 592 -10.43 5.69 12.37
C SER A 592 -8.95 5.79 11.97
N ALA A 593 -8.17 4.75 12.22
CA ALA A 593 -6.78 4.66 11.79
C ALA A 593 -6.63 5.06 10.31
N LYS A 594 -5.70 5.99 10.03
CA LYS A 594 -5.42 6.59 8.71
C LYS A 594 -6.54 7.45 8.11
N LEU A 595 -7.69 7.62 8.77
CA LEU A 595 -8.80 8.45 8.31
C LEU A 595 -9.00 9.64 9.27
N TYR A 596 -8.33 10.74 8.96
CA TYR A 596 -8.35 11.97 9.76
C TYR A 596 -8.11 13.20 8.87
N CYS A 597 -8.34 14.39 9.44
CA CYS A 597 -7.98 15.66 8.82
C CYS A 597 -7.37 16.61 9.84
N LEU A 598 -6.28 17.28 9.44
CA LEU A 598 -5.69 18.40 10.17
C LEU A 598 -6.13 19.72 9.55
N TYR A 599 -6.49 20.69 10.39
CA TYR A 599 -7.04 21.97 9.94
C TYR A 599 -6.76 23.09 10.96
N ASN A 600 -6.75 24.34 10.48
CA ASN A 600 -6.82 25.52 11.34
C ASN A 600 -8.26 26.02 11.39
N PHE A 601 -8.66 26.54 12.55
CA PHE A 601 -9.96 27.18 12.75
C PHE A 601 -9.85 28.31 13.78
N ASP A 602 -10.24 29.52 13.39
CA ASP A 602 -10.18 30.73 14.24
C ASP A 602 -11.54 31.12 14.86
N GLY A 603 -12.57 30.28 14.69
CA GLY A 603 -13.96 30.58 15.06
C GLY A 603 -14.83 31.01 13.88
N THR A 604 -14.22 31.48 12.79
CA THR A 604 -14.92 31.97 11.59
C THR A 604 -14.41 31.29 10.31
N THR A 605 -13.10 31.14 10.17
CA THR A 605 -12.43 30.64 8.97
C THR A 605 -11.91 29.23 9.21
N LEU A 606 -12.34 28.30 8.37
CA LEU A 606 -11.88 26.91 8.35
C LEU A 606 -10.86 26.71 7.22
N LEU A 607 -9.65 26.27 7.55
CA LEU A 607 -8.61 25.95 6.59
C LEU A 607 -8.16 24.50 6.74
N VAL A 608 -8.49 23.67 5.74
CA VAL A 608 -7.97 22.29 5.65
C VAL A 608 -6.49 22.34 5.34
N ARG A 609 -5.67 21.70 6.19
CA ARG A 609 -4.20 21.66 6.05
C ARG A 609 -3.70 20.33 5.53
N LYS A 610 -4.17 19.23 6.12
CA LYS A 610 -3.79 17.86 5.73
C LYS A 610 -4.99 16.94 5.79
N PRO A 611 -5.73 16.78 4.68
CA PRO A 611 -6.79 15.80 4.60
C PRO A 611 -6.22 14.40 4.38
N SER A 612 -6.86 13.38 4.94
CA SER A 612 -6.57 12.01 4.54
C SER A 612 -7.23 11.69 3.20
N GLY A 613 -6.44 11.19 2.25
CA GLY A 613 -6.94 10.54 1.04
C GLY A 613 -7.41 9.10 1.29
N HIS A 614 -7.13 8.54 2.47
CA HIS A 614 -7.54 7.18 2.79
C HIS A 614 -9.07 7.06 2.75
N GLY A 615 -9.58 6.04 2.05
CA GLY A 615 -11.03 5.87 1.86
C GLY A 615 -11.66 6.80 0.82
N LEU A 616 -11.02 7.87 0.34
CA LEU A 616 -11.57 8.73 -0.71
C LEU A 616 -10.81 8.59 -2.04
N GLY A 617 -9.49 8.37 -1.98
CA GLY A 617 -8.61 8.39 -3.15
C GLY A 617 -8.84 7.27 -4.16
N PHE A 618 -9.64 6.24 -3.83
CA PHE A 618 -10.03 5.21 -4.79
C PHE A 618 -11.13 5.67 -5.75
N LEU A 619 -11.89 6.71 -5.38
CA LEU A 619 -12.97 7.25 -6.20
C LEU A 619 -12.41 8.02 -7.40
N GLN A 620 -13.07 7.85 -8.54
CA GLN A 620 -12.82 8.66 -9.72
C GLN A 620 -13.09 10.14 -9.38
N PRO A 621 -12.14 11.06 -9.63
CA PRO A 621 -12.34 12.47 -9.34
C PRO A 621 -13.57 13.05 -10.06
N PRO A 622 -14.39 13.88 -9.40
CA PRO A 622 -15.58 14.49 -10.00
C PRO A 622 -15.24 15.55 -11.07
N TYR A 623 -13.98 15.96 -11.16
CA TYR A 623 -13.43 16.87 -12.15
C TYR A 623 -11.90 16.72 -12.22
N SER A 624 -11.30 17.18 -13.33
CA SER A 624 -9.84 17.21 -13.48
C SER A 624 -9.21 18.41 -12.75
N ILE A 625 -7.93 18.29 -12.36
CA ILE A 625 -7.16 19.43 -11.81
C ILE A 625 -7.15 20.59 -12.83
N ALA A 626 -7.04 20.31 -14.12
CA ALA A 626 -7.04 21.33 -15.16
C ALA A 626 -8.36 22.11 -15.23
N ASP A 627 -9.50 21.46 -15.00
CA ASP A 627 -10.79 22.12 -14.95
C ASP A 627 -10.94 22.97 -13.67
N TRP A 628 -10.45 22.46 -12.53
CA TRP A 628 -10.39 23.22 -11.28
C TRP A 628 -9.55 24.49 -11.44
N GLN A 629 -8.33 24.37 -11.98
CA GLN A 629 -7.42 25.50 -12.22
C GLN A 629 -8.03 26.51 -13.19
N ARG A 630 -8.75 26.06 -14.23
CA ARG A 630 -9.45 26.96 -15.17
C ARG A 630 -10.57 27.72 -14.50
N LYS A 631 -11.31 27.07 -13.59
CA LYS A 631 -12.43 27.66 -12.86
C LYS A 631 -11.96 28.65 -11.79
N THR A 632 -10.86 28.36 -11.10
CA THR A 632 -10.38 29.17 -9.97
C THR A 632 -9.29 30.17 -10.34
N GLY A 633 -8.62 29.99 -11.48
CA GLY A 633 -7.43 30.76 -11.87
C GLY A 633 -6.19 30.44 -11.03
N ARG A 634 -6.26 29.48 -10.10
CA ARG A 634 -5.18 29.13 -9.17
C ARG A 634 -4.45 27.88 -9.62
N LYS A 635 -3.14 27.80 -9.37
CA LYS A 635 -2.39 26.55 -9.51
C LYS A 635 -2.58 25.69 -8.26
N TRP A 636 -2.96 24.44 -8.45
CA TRP A 636 -2.94 23.42 -7.42
C TRP A 636 -1.50 22.95 -7.14
N LYS A 637 -1.12 22.84 -5.86
CA LYS A 637 0.24 22.46 -5.42
C LYS A 637 0.25 21.42 -4.30
N GLU A 638 -0.91 20.92 -3.89
CA GLU A 638 -1.01 19.93 -2.83
C GLU A 638 -0.95 18.51 -3.40
N ASP A 639 -0.46 17.57 -2.60
CA ASP A 639 -0.23 16.17 -3.00
C ASP A 639 -1.54 15.42 -3.33
N LEU A 640 -2.67 15.82 -2.73
CA LEU A 640 -3.98 15.25 -3.00
C LEU A 640 -4.81 16.18 -3.90
N PRO A 641 -5.69 15.63 -4.76
CA PRO A 641 -6.49 16.44 -5.68
C PRO A 641 -7.46 17.39 -4.95
N PRO A 642 -7.82 18.54 -5.56
CA PRO A 642 -8.61 19.59 -4.90
C PRO A 642 -9.93 19.12 -4.30
N TRP A 643 -10.61 18.17 -4.93
CA TRP A 643 -11.90 17.68 -4.47
C TRP A 643 -11.83 16.98 -3.11
N ILE A 644 -10.67 16.40 -2.73
CA ILE A 644 -10.48 15.79 -1.40
C ILE A 644 -10.44 16.88 -0.32
N PHE A 645 -9.79 18.01 -0.61
CA PHE A 645 -9.80 19.17 0.28
C PHE A 645 -11.22 19.76 0.40
N GLU A 646 -11.95 19.86 -0.71
CA GLU A 646 -13.35 20.30 -0.71
C GLU A 646 -14.25 19.33 0.09
N ALA A 647 -14.03 18.02 -0.04
CA ALA A 647 -14.76 16.99 0.71
C ALA A 647 -14.53 17.13 2.22
N TRP A 648 -13.27 17.24 2.64
CA TRP A 648 -12.93 17.41 4.06
C TRP A 648 -13.38 18.76 4.61
N HIS A 649 -13.31 19.82 3.83
CA HIS A 649 -13.89 21.10 4.22
C HIS A 649 -15.40 20.95 4.46
N PHE A 650 -16.13 20.28 3.57
CA PHE A 650 -17.56 20.01 3.76
C PHE A 650 -17.83 19.17 5.01
N ILE A 651 -17.09 18.07 5.21
CA ILE A 651 -17.19 17.21 6.39
C ILE A 651 -16.98 18.05 7.65
N LEU A 652 -15.86 18.76 7.76
CA LEU A 652 -15.53 19.57 8.94
C LEU A 652 -16.53 20.70 9.17
N SER A 653 -16.99 21.41 8.13
CA SER A 653 -18.02 22.44 8.30
C SER A 653 -19.32 21.87 8.87
N ARG A 654 -19.73 20.68 8.42
CA ARG A 654 -20.92 19.99 8.94
C ARG A 654 -20.73 19.60 10.41
N GLU A 655 -19.60 18.99 10.74
CA GLU A 655 -19.30 18.51 12.11
C GLU A 655 -19.08 19.67 13.11
N LEU A 656 -18.58 20.81 12.65
CA LEU A 656 -18.40 22.02 13.45
C LEU A 656 -19.65 22.92 13.49
N GLY A 657 -20.75 22.54 12.83
CA GLY A 657 -21.98 23.35 12.76
C GLY A 657 -21.82 24.68 12.03
N LEU A 658 -20.84 24.80 11.13
CA LEU A 658 -20.56 26.02 10.38
C LEU A 658 -21.50 26.16 9.18
N PRO A 659 -21.89 27.39 8.81
CA PRO A 659 -22.56 27.63 7.54
C PRO A 659 -21.72 27.12 6.38
N HIS A 660 -22.29 26.28 5.53
CA HIS A 660 -21.60 25.71 4.38
C HIS A 660 -22.54 25.51 3.20
N GLN A 661 -21.98 25.55 1.99
CA GLN A 661 -22.68 25.15 0.78
C GLN A 661 -22.18 23.78 0.34
N PRO A 662 -23.06 22.76 0.28
CA PRO A 662 -22.68 21.44 -0.22
C PRO A 662 -22.12 21.55 -1.64
N PRO A 663 -20.94 20.95 -1.93
CA PRO A 663 -20.43 20.93 -3.30
C PRO A 663 -21.42 20.26 -4.25
N ARG A 664 -21.66 20.88 -5.40
CA ARG A 664 -22.59 20.31 -6.42
C ARG A 664 -22.19 18.91 -6.87
N TRP A 665 -20.91 18.56 -6.76
CA TRP A 665 -20.42 17.26 -7.16
C TRP A 665 -20.79 16.13 -6.18
N LEU A 666 -21.31 16.43 -4.99
CA LEU A 666 -21.76 15.42 -4.03
C LEU A 666 -22.83 14.49 -4.60
N LYS A 667 -23.69 15.02 -5.48
CA LYS A 667 -24.78 14.28 -6.13
C LYS A 667 -24.33 13.51 -7.38
N GLN A 668 -23.07 13.62 -7.80
CA GLN A 668 -22.57 12.80 -8.91
C GLN A 668 -22.50 11.35 -8.48
N PRO A 669 -22.72 10.39 -9.39
CA PRO A 669 -22.46 8.98 -9.15
C PRO A 669 -21.02 8.74 -8.70
N ALA A 670 -20.85 7.91 -7.67
CA ALA A 670 -19.55 7.42 -7.25
C ALA A 670 -19.13 6.22 -8.13
N ALA A 671 -17.89 6.23 -8.56
CA ALA A 671 -17.29 5.15 -9.34
C ALA A 671 -15.78 5.09 -9.15
N MET A 672 -15.15 4.01 -9.59
CA MET A 672 -13.69 3.89 -9.73
C MET A 672 -13.28 3.84 -11.19
N ALA A 673 -12.02 4.15 -11.46
CA ALA A 673 -11.37 3.89 -12.75
C ALA A 673 -10.28 2.84 -12.55
N ILE A 674 -10.40 1.69 -13.23
CA ILE A 674 -9.49 0.55 -13.01
C ILE A 674 -9.07 -0.04 -14.37
N PRO A 675 -7.78 -0.34 -14.60
CA PRO A 675 -7.33 -1.05 -15.80
C PRO A 675 -7.70 -2.53 -15.75
N ILE A 676 -8.03 -3.11 -16.91
CA ILE A 676 -8.19 -4.57 -17.06
C ILE A 676 -6.80 -5.21 -17.15
N SER A 677 -6.16 -5.41 -16.00
CA SER A 677 -4.79 -5.90 -15.86
C SER A 677 -4.62 -7.42 -16.01
N THR A 678 -5.71 -8.20 -15.90
CA THR A 678 -5.67 -9.67 -15.90
C THR A 678 -6.70 -10.32 -16.85
N PRO A 679 -6.39 -11.48 -17.46
CA PRO A 679 -7.32 -12.19 -18.34
C PRO A 679 -8.61 -12.70 -17.68
N GLN A 680 -8.59 -12.92 -16.37
CA GLN A 680 -9.73 -13.37 -15.56
C GLN A 680 -10.88 -12.36 -15.66
N VAL A 681 -10.55 -11.07 -15.57
CA VAL A 681 -11.51 -9.97 -15.68
C VAL A 681 -12.07 -9.89 -17.11
N MET A 682 -11.24 -10.10 -18.14
CA MET A 682 -11.68 -10.09 -19.54
C MET A 682 -12.77 -11.14 -19.84
N LYS A 683 -12.70 -12.32 -19.22
CA LYS A 683 -13.70 -13.38 -19.43
C LYS A 683 -15.10 -13.02 -18.90
N ARG A 684 -15.18 -12.03 -18.00
CA ARG A 684 -16.40 -11.63 -17.29
C ARG A 684 -16.99 -10.30 -17.80
N LEU A 685 -16.53 -9.82 -18.96
CA LEU A 685 -16.96 -8.55 -19.54
C LEU A 685 -18.37 -8.53 -20.18
N GLY A 686 -19.04 -9.69 -20.23
CA GLY A 686 -20.40 -9.79 -20.79
C GLY A 686 -20.50 -9.17 -22.18
N CYS A 687 -21.42 -8.22 -22.34
CA CYS A 687 -21.67 -7.53 -23.61
C CYS A 687 -20.50 -6.65 -24.11
N PHE A 688 -19.48 -6.36 -23.28
CA PHE A 688 -18.32 -5.53 -23.67
C PHE A 688 -17.10 -6.34 -24.11
N LYS A 689 -17.17 -7.68 -24.12
CA LYS A 689 -16.02 -8.56 -24.39
C LYS A 689 -15.34 -8.30 -25.75
N ASP A 690 -16.12 -7.90 -26.76
CA ASP A 690 -15.65 -7.69 -28.14
C ASP A 690 -15.22 -6.23 -28.39
N ASP A 691 -15.68 -5.30 -27.56
CA ASP A 691 -15.38 -3.86 -27.67
C ASP A 691 -14.14 -3.45 -26.87
N LEU A 692 -13.85 -4.17 -25.79
CA LEU A 692 -12.72 -3.88 -24.91
C LEU A 692 -11.53 -4.79 -25.23
N ARG A 693 -10.33 -4.27 -24.96
CA ARG A 693 -9.06 -4.99 -25.13
C ARG A 693 -8.31 -5.08 -23.80
N PRO A 694 -7.32 -5.96 -23.66
CA PRO A 694 -6.44 -5.99 -22.49
C PRO A 694 -5.90 -4.60 -22.13
N PHE A 695 -5.70 -4.35 -20.84
CA PHE A 695 -5.17 -3.09 -20.28
C PHE A 695 -6.02 -1.85 -20.54
N THR A 696 -7.26 -2.00 -21.02
CA THR A 696 -8.20 -0.86 -21.12
C THR A 696 -8.63 -0.43 -19.72
N VAL A 697 -8.60 0.87 -19.43
CA VAL A 697 -9.26 1.42 -18.24
C VAL A 697 -10.77 1.36 -18.43
N VAL A 698 -11.49 0.90 -17.42
CA VAL A 698 -12.96 0.86 -17.37
C VAL A 698 -13.46 1.58 -16.12
N THR A 699 -14.74 1.96 -16.13
CA THR A 699 -15.41 2.57 -14.98
C THR A 699 -16.14 1.50 -14.16
N VAL A 700 -16.01 1.57 -12.84
CA VAL A 700 -16.61 0.65 -11.86
C VAL A 700 -17.65 1.42 -11.04
N PRO A 701 -18.92 1.46 -11.47
CA PRO A 701 -19.95 2.16 -10.72
C PRO A 701 -20.35 1.41 -9.45
N PHE A 702 -20.80 2.14 -8.43
CA PHE A 702 -21.33 1.58 -7.18
C PHE A 702 -22.86 1.62 -7.16
N PRO A 703 -23.57 0.53 -7.46
CA PRO A 703 -25.03 0.53 -7.35
C PRO A 703 -25.52 0.58 -5.90
N GLU A 704 -26.66 1.24 -5.68
CA GLU A 704 -27.42 1.15 -4.44
C GLU A 704 -27.96 -0.29 -4.28
N LYS A 705 -27.75 -0.93 -3.12
CA LYS A 705 -28.32 -2.27 -2.87
C LYS A 705 -29.83 -2.15 -2.69
N GLU A 706 -30.61 -2.85 -3.51
CA GLU A 706 -32.07 -2.87 -3.41
C GLU A 706 -32.56 -4.08 -2.62
N VAL A 707 -33.52 -3.86 -1.71
CA VAL A 707 -34.01 -4.86 -0.73
C VAL A 707 -34.52 -6.16 -1.37
N ASN A 708 -34.93 -6.12 -2.65
CA ASN A 708 -35.52 -7.25 -3.37
C ASN A 708 -34.64 -7.80 -4.51
N GLN A 709 -33.42 -7.27 -4.69
CA GLN A 709 -32.52 -7.74 -5.75
C GLN A 709 -31.21 -8.20 -5.13
N LEU A 710 -31.02 -9.53 -5.10
CA LEU A 710 -29.79 -10.15 -4.65
C LEU A 710 -28.80 -10.20 -5.81
N TRP A 711 -27.89 -9.24 -5.87
CA TRP A 711 -26.65 -9.37 -6.65
C TRP A 711 -25.43 -9.28 -5.76
N THR A 712 -24.42 -10.06 -6.13
CA THR A 712 -23.10 -10.04 -5.53
C THR A 712 -22.10 -9.46 -6.53
N GLY A 713 -21.24 -8.57 -6.05
CA GLY A 713 -20.06 -8.09 -6.74
C GLY A 713 -20.15 -6.85 -7.59
N TYR A 714 -19.02 -6.55 -8.24
CA TYR A 714 -18.80 -5.28 -8.93
C TYR A 714 -19.48 -5.24 -10.29
N PHE A 715 -19.73 -4.02 -10.71
CA PHE A 715 -20.25 -3.69 -12.03
C PHE A 715 -19.17 -3.00 -12.83
N ILE A 716 -19.16 -3.21 -14.14
CA ILE A 716 -18.21 -2.57 -15.03
C ILE A 716 -18.92 -1.97 -16.24
N MET A 717 -18.38 -0.87 -16.74
CA MET A 717 -18.82 -0.24 -17.97
C MET A 717 -17.63 0.42 -18.68
N PRO A 718 -17.74 0.71 -20.00
CA PRO A 718 -16.73 1.47 -20.72
C PRO A 718 -16.38 2.77 -19.99
N TYR A 719 -15.08 3.12 -19.97
CA TYR A 719 -14.61 4.30 -19.26
C TYR A 719 -15.31 5.58 -19.71
N THR A 720 -15.65 6.43 -18.74
CA THR A 720 -16.23 7.74 -18.98
C THR A 720 -15.70 8.76 -17.99
N GLU A 721 -15.27 9.91 -18.49
CA GLU A 721 -14.88 11.06 -17.66
C GLU A 721 -16.10 11.77 -17.06
N LYS A 722 -17.27 11.67 -17.71
CA LYS A 722 -18.51 12.33 -17.29
C LYS A 722 -19.41 11.33 -16.57
N LEU A 723 -19.42 11.41 -15.24
CA LEU A 723 -20.27 10.55 -14.40
C LEU A 723 -21.71 11.07 -14.26
N ASN A 724 -22.00 12.28 -14.73
CA ASN A 724 -23.34 12.88 -14.62
C ASN A 724 -24.28 12.55 -15.78
N ASP A 725 -23.83 11.73 -16.73
CA ASP A 725 -24.54 11.38 -17.95
C ASP A 725 -24.45 9.86 -18.18
N LEU A 726 -25.03 9.13 -17.23
CA LEU A 726 -24.99 7.67 -17.19
C LEU A 726 -26.36 7.01 -17.39
N HIS A 727 -27.46 7.76 -17.39
CA HIS A 727 -28.79 7.18 -17.53
C HIS A 727 -28.89 6.29 -18.78
N GLY A 728 -29.41 5.08 -18.61
CA GLY A 728 -29.57 4.09 -19.69
C GLY A 728 -28.27 3.47 -20.19
N ARG A 729 -27.11 3.82 -19.62
CA ARG A 729 -25.85 3.14 -19.99
C ARG A 729 -25.84 1.71 -19.44
N PRO A 730 -25.40 0.72 -20.25
CA PRO A 730 -25.26 -0.64 -19.78
C PRO A 730 -24.06 -0.76 -18.83
N MET A 731 -24.19 -1.65 -17.86
CA MET A 731 -23.12 -2.13 -16.99
C MET A 731 -23.23 -3.64 -16.81
N VAL A 732 -22.11 -4.33 -16.61
CA VAL A 732 -22.08 -5.79 -16.47
C VAL A 732 -21.67 -6.14 -15.05
N ASN A 733 -22.45 -6.99 -14.39
CA ASN A 733 -22.04 -7.60 -13.12
C ASN A 733 -20.93 -8.62 -13.40
N VAL A 734 -19.76 -8.42 -12.80
CA VAL A 734 -18.56 -9.24 -13.07
C VAL A 734 -18.72 -10.67 -12.56
N VAL A 735 -19.51 -10.90 -11.52
CA VAL A 735 -19.70 -12.24 -10.94
C VAL A 735 -20.63 -13.07 -11.82
N SER A 736 -21.80 -12.53 -12.18
CA SER A 736 -22.83 -13.26 -12.95
C SER A 736 -22.70 -13.13 -14.47
N GLY A 737 -21.95 -12.13 -14.96
CA GLY A 737 -21.89 -11.78 -16.38
C GLY A 737 -23.16 -11.11 -16.92
N ALA A 738 -24.18 -10.88 -16.08
CA ALA A 738 -25.44 -10.30 -16.49
C ALA A 738 -25.33 -8.78 -16.74
N THR A 739 -26.08 -8.28 -17.72
CA THR A 739 -26.17 -6.86 -18.06
C THR A 739 -27.29 -6.17 -17.30
N PHE A 740 -26.98 -4.99 -16.78
CA PHE A 740 -27.87 -4.07 -16.08
C PHE A 740 -27.76 -2.68 -16.69
N TYR A 741 -28.67 -1.78 -16.34
CA TYR A 741 -28.70 -0.41 -16.84
C TYR A 741 -28.68 0.58 -15.69
N VAL A 742 -27.98 1.70 -15.89
CA VAL A 742 -27.92 2.76 -14.89
C VAL A 742 -29.20 3.58 -14.92
N TYR A 743 -29.82 3.72 -13.75
CA TYR A 743 -31.00 4.54 -13.53
C TYR A 743 -30.62 5.86 -12.84
N ASP A 744 -30.87 6.98 -13.53
CA ASP A 744 -30.80 8.32 -12.92
C ASP A 744 -32.20 8.74 -12.45
N LYS A 745 -32.33 8.92 -11.12
CA LYS A 745 -33.56 9.36 -10.45
C LYS A 745 -34.04 10.74 -10.92
N ASN A 746 -33.14 11.57 -11.48
CA ASN A 746 -33.44 12.92 -11.95
C ASN A 746 -33.82 13.01 -13.45
N SER A 747 -33.65 11.93 -14.22
CA SER A 747 -33.74 11.92 -15.70
C SER A 747 -35.07 11.37 -16.27
N ALA A 748 -36.14 11.40 -15.47
CA ALA A 748 -37.56 11.33 -15.86
C ALA A 748 -38.32 9.98 -15.92
N SER A 749 -39.60 10.10 -15.53
CA SER A 749 -40.88 9.60 -16.07
C SER A 749 -41.10 8.13 -16.52
N PHE A 750 -40.15 7.21 -16.41
CA PHE A 750 -40.40 5.80 -16.76
C PHE A 750 -40.47 4.89 -15.52
N PRO A 751 -41.34 3.87 -15.51
CA PRO A 751 -41.41 2.92 -14.41
C PRO A 751 -40.11 2.12 -14.34
N LYS A 752 -39.59 1.99 -13.11
CA LYS A 752 -38.38 1.22 -12.78
C LYS A 752 -38.60 -0.25 -13.14
N SER A 753 -37.99 -0.71 -14.23
CA SER A 753 -38.05 -2.12 -14.64
C SER A 753 -36.94 -2.95 -14.00
N SER A 754 -37.10 -4.27 -13.94
CA SER A 754 -36.06 -5.17 -13.46
C SER A 754 -34.79 -5.04 -14.31
N GLY A 755 -33.63 -4.90 -13.66
CA GLY A 755 -32.33 -4.68 -14.33
C GLY A 755 -31.87 -3.21 -14.39
N TRP A 756 -32.66 -2.25 -13.90
CA TRP A 756 -32.27 -0.85 -13.78
C TRP A 756 -31.89 -0.50 -12.35
N LEU A 757 -30.63 -0.11 -12.12
CA LEU A 757 -30.10 0.14 -10.79
C LEU A 757 -29.70 1.61 -10.63
N ALA A 758 -30.07 2.20 -9.50
CA ALA A 758 -29.55 3.50 -9.10
C ALA A 758 -28.09 3.36 -8.65
N LEU A 759 -27.29 4.40 -8.87
CA LEU A 759 -25.92 4.47 -8.38
C LEU A 759 -25.86 5.27 -7.08
N ARG A 760 -25.03 4.83 -6.16
CA ARG A 760 -24.61 5.61 -5.00
C ARG A 760 -23.93 6.88 -5.49
N THR A 761 -24.17 7.95 -4.77
CA THR A 761 -23.54 9.24 -5.03
C THR A 761 -22.21 9.36 -4.27
N MET A 762 -21.41 10.35 -4.62
CA MET A 762 -20.21 10.72 -3.85
C MET A 762 -20.55 10.99 -2.38
N GLU A 763 -21.72 11.58 -2.10
CA GLU A 763 -22.22 11.80 -0.75
C GLU A 763 -22.51 10.50 0.01
N ASP A 764 -23.12 9.51 -0.66
CA ASP A 764 -23.40 8.21 -0.03
C ASP A 764 -22.10 7.50 0.36
N GLU A 765 -21.08 7.54 -0.50
CA GLU A 765 -19.77 6.96 -0.20
C GLU A 765 -19.04 7.74 0.90
N ILE A 766 -19.09 9.08 0.91
CA ILE A 766 -18.58 9.88 2.03
C ILE A 766 -19.28 9.48 3.33
N ASN A 767 -20.61 9.42 3.36
CA ASN A 767 -21.35 9.02 4.56
C ASN A 767 -21.03 7.58 4.99
N HIS A 768 -20.83 6.67 4.04
CA HIS A 768 -20.39 5.31 4.32
C HIS A 768 -19.01 5.29 4.98
N LEU A 769 -18.06 6.10 4.50
CA LEU A 769 -16.73 6.25 5.11
C LEU A 769 -16.80 6.81 6.53
N LEU A 770 -17.60 7.85 6.75
CA LEU A 770 -17.79 8.48 8.07
C LEU A 770 -18.46 7.51 9.07
N SER A 771 -19.22 6.53 8.58
CA SER A 771 -19.86 5.49 9.40
C SER A 771 -18.90 4.39 9.86
N ARG A 772 -17.63 4.37 9.42
CA ARG A 772 -16.67 3.34 9.85
C ARG A 772 -16.33 3.48 11.33
N ALA A 773 -16.41 2.38 12.06
CA ALA A 773 -16.01 2.30 13.45
C ALA A 773 -14.51 2.01 13.59
N GLU A 774 -13.89 2.51 14.66
CA GLU A 774 -12.54 2.09 15.07
C GLU A 774 -12.63 0.81 15.92
N SER A 775 -12.89 -0.31 15.24
CA SER A 775 -13.25 -1.60 15.88
C SER A 775 -12.18 -2.20 16.81
N LYS A 776 -10.95 -1.70 16.72
CA LYS A 776 -9.82 -2.10 17.58
C LYS A 776 -9.92 -1.55 19.01
N PHE A 777 -10.85 -0.63 19.25
CA PHE A 777 -11.00 0.06 20.53
C PHE A 777 -12.40 -0.10 21.14
N CYS A 778 -12.51 0.27 22.41
CA CYS A 778 -13.76 0.40 23.16
C CYS A 778 -14.10 1.88 23.43
N THR A 779 -15.34 2.13 23.83
CA THR A 779 -15.76 3.39 24.47
C THR A 779 -15.14 3.52 25.86
N SER A 780 -15.10 4.73 26.42
CA SER A 780 -14.60 4.99 27.78
C SER A 780 -15.25 4.10 28.87
N ASN A 781 -16.49 3.66 28.66
CA ASN A 781 -17.21 2.78 29.59
C ASN A 781 -16.99 1.28 29.30
N GLY A 782 -16.03 0.92 28.44
CA GLY A 782 -15.72 -0.47 28.06
C GLY A 782 -16.63 -1.08 26.99
N GLY A 783 -17.62 -0.33 26.48
CA GLY A 783 -18.51 -0.77 25.40
C GLY A 783 -17.78 -0.87 24.06
N ARG A 784 -18.35 -1.59 23.08
CA ARG A 784 -17.76 -1.68 21.74
C ARG A 784 -17.75 -0.33 21.04
N CYS A 785 -16.66 0.01 20.35
CA CYS A 785 -16.67 1.16 19.43
C CYS A 785 -17.60 0.88 18.25
N THR A 786 -18.45 1.84 17.92
CA THR A 786 -19.42 1.79 16.81
C THR A 786 -19.30 3.05 15.94
N SER A 787 -20.08 3.11 14.87
CA SER A 787 -20.16 4.30 14.00
C SER A 787 -20.55 5.58 14.74
N LYS A 788 -21.25 5.45 15.88
CA LYS A 788 -21.75 6.56 16.71
C LYS A 788 -20.83 6.92 17.89
N THR A 789 -19.71 6.21 18.07
CA THR A 789 -18.82 6.44 19.21
C THR A 789 -18.04 7.74 19.03
N ILE A 790 -18.10 8.64 20.00
CA ILE A 790 -17.39 9.91 20.01
C ILE A 790 -16.44 10.00 21.21
N GLY A 791 -15.40 10.81 21.09
CA GLY A 791 -14.47 11.13 22.17
C GLY A 791 -13.33 10.14 22.35
N LEU A 792 -12.78 10.11 23.57
CA LEU A 792 -11.65 9.28 23.96
C LEU A 792 -12.02 7.79 23.95
N LEU A 793 -11.24 7.02 23.21
CA LEU A 793 -11.35 5.58 23.12
C LEU A 793 -10.36 4.89 24.07
N VAL A 794 -10.69 3.68 24.50
CA VAL A 794 -9.84 2.86 25.38
C VAL A 794 -9.43 1.57 24.70
N ARG A 795 -8.22 1.08 25.01
CA ARG A 795 -7.72 -0.20 24.48
C ARG A 795 -8.63 -1.34 24.91
N ARG A 796 -8.78 -2.33 24.03
CA ARG A 796 -9.53 -3.54 24.34
C ARG A 796 -8.69 -4.47 25.22
N HIS A 797 -9.37 -5.25 26.07
CA HIS A 797 -8.82 -6.45 26.66
C HIS A 797 -9.22 -7.64 25.77
N ILE A 798 -8.21 -8.26 25.18
CA ILE A 798 -8.33 -9.39 24.27
C ILE A 798 -7.84 -10.63 25.01
N VAL A 799 -8.68 -11.65 25.04
CA VAL A 799 -8.29 -13.00 25.46
C VAL A 799 -8.08 -13.80 24.17
N ALA A 800 -6.87 -14.30 23.96
CA ALA A 800 -6.55 -15.09 22.79
C ALA A 800 -7.38 -16.39 22.77
N GLY A 801 -8.01 -16.65 21.63
CA GLY A 801 -8.73 -17.88 21.34
C GLY A 801 -7.90 -18.81 20.46
N GLU A 802 -8.37 -19.06 19.24
CA GLU A 802 -7.66 -19.85 18.23
C GLU A 802 -6.56 -19.03 17.52
N PHE A 803 -5.45 -19.69 17.21
CA PHE A 803 -4.37 -19.14 16.42
C PHE A 803 -4.47 -19.61 14.97
N HIS A 804 -4.40 -18.65 14.04
CA HIS A 804 -4.39 -18.92 12.60
C HIS A 804 -3.08 -18.42 12.01
N TYR A 805 -2.44 -19.24 11.18
CA TYR A 805 -1.26 -18.83 10.42
C TYR A 805 -1.71 -18.26 9.09
N ILE A 806 -1.32 -17.01 8.85
CA ILE A 806 -1.61 -16.30 7.62
C ILE A 806 -0.29 -16.02 6.90
N GLY A 807 -0.33 -16.03 5.57
CA GLY A 807 0.78 -15.52 4.75
C GLY A 807 1.00 -14.03 4.99
N LYS A 808 2.00 -13.43 4.33
CA LYS A 808 2.24 -11.99 4.46
C LYS A 808 1.14 -11.20 3.74
N GLU A 809 0.04 -10.93 4.45
CA GLU A 809 -1.12 -10.16 3.97
C GLU A 809 -0.73 -8.73 3.57
N ALA A 810 -0.59 -8.52 2.26
CA ALA A 810 -1.24 -7.49 1.45
C ALA A 810 -0.61 -7.59 0.07
N SER A 811 -1.35 -8.06 -0.95
CA SER A 811 -0.77 -8.05 -2.29
C SER A 811 -0.41 -6.62 -2.68
N THR A 812 0.85 -6.44 -3.09
CA THR A 812 1.42 -5.14 -3.45
C THR A 812 0.74 -4.52 -4.66
N ARG A 813 -0.20 -5.20 -5.33
CA ARG A 813 -0.88 -4.66 -6.52
C ARG A 813 -1.67 -3.38 -6.23
N TRP A 814 -2.10 -3.16 -4.98
CA TRP A 814 -2.71 -1.88 -4.57
C TRP A 814 -1.73 -0.70 -4.58
N THR A 815 -0.41 -0.95 -4.47
CA THR A 815 0.60 0.11 -4.39
C THR A 815 0.75 0.88 -5.70
N GLY A 816 0.49 0.25 -6.85
CA GLY A 816 0.48 0.90 -8.16
C GLY A 816 -0.87 1.47 -8.59
N GLY A 817 -1.91 1.33 -7.77
CA GLY A 817 -3.30 1.72 -8.06
C GLY A 817 -4.31 0.60 -7.81
N ALA A 818 -5.59 0.86 -8.06
CA ALA A 818 -6.63 -0.16 -7.93
C ALA A 818 -6.49 -1.27 -9.01
N ASP A 819 -6.74 -2.52 -8.61
CA ASP A 819 -6.74 -3.71 -9.50
C ASP A 819 -8.00 -4.55 -9.25
N PHE A 820 -8.78 -4.81 -10.30
CA PHE A 820 -10.03 -5.59 -10.23
C PHE A 820 -9.86 -7.00 -9.67
N SER A 821 -8.74 -7.66 -9.98
CA SER A 821 -8.47 -9.03 -9.54
C SER A 821 -8.41 -9.16 -8.02
N MET A 822 -8.17 -8.05 -7.32
CA MET A 822 -8.02 -8.01 -5.87
C MET A 822 -9.30 -7.63 -5.10
N MET A 823 -10.37 -7.27 -5.79
CA MET A 823 -11.53 -6.70 -5.12
C MET A 823 -12.40 -7.80 -4.51
N ALA A 824 -12.55 -7.78 -3.19
CA ALA A 824 -13.25 -8.83 -2.42
C ALA A 824 -14.65 -9.16 -2.92
N GLU A 825 -15.40 -8.15 -3.32
CA GLU A 825 -16.78 -8.33 -3.75
C GLU A 825 -16.88 -8.86 -5.19
N ALA A 826 -15.82 -8.84 -6.02
CA ALA A 826 -15.83 -9.42 -7.37
C ALA A 826 -15.96 -10.97 -7.39
N GLY A 827 -16.18 -11.55 -6.19
CA GLY A 827 -16.12 -12.97 -5.94
C GLY A 827 -14.70 -13.48 -6.09
N VAL A 828 -14.57 -14.79 -5.98
CA VAL A 828 -13.34 -15.48 -6.35
C VAL A 828 -13.21 -15.37 -7.88
N LEU A 829 -12.52 -14.34 -8.34
CA LEU A 829 -12.06 -14.24 -9.74
C LEU A 829 -11.05 -15.35 -10.02
N ASP A 830 -10.42 -15.84 -8.96
CA ASP A 830 -9.25 -16.67 -8.96
C ASP A 830 -9.14 -17.44 -7.61
N PRO A 831 -9.24 -18.79 -7.57
CA PRO A 831 -9.12 -19.57 -6.33
C PRO A 831 -7.80 -19.40 -5.57
N THR A 832 -6.76 -18.82 -6.20
CA THR A 832 -5.53 -18.49 -5.45
C THR A 832 -5.58 -17.13 -4.78
N ASP A 833 -6.49 -16.25 -5.17
CA ASP A 833 -6.79 -15.07 -4.36
C ASP A 833 -7.62 -15.46 -3.10
N GLU A 834 -8.17 -16.69 -3.02
CA GLU A 834 -8.65 -17.28 -1.75
C GLU A 834 -7.48 -17.56 -0.79
N THR A 835 -6.31 -17.99 -1.28
CA THR A 835 -5.14 -18.31 -0.44
C THR A 835 -4.57 -17.08 0.27
N CYS A 836 -4.81 -15.86 -0.24
CA CYS A 836 -4.51 -14.62 0.48
C CYS A 836 -5.50 -14.30 1.62
N ARG A 837 -6.59 -15.09 1.74
CA ARG A 837 -7.64 -14.97 2.76
C ARG A 837 -7.89 -16.26 3.52
N GLU A 838 -7.03 -17.28 3.37
CA GLU A 838 -7.21 -18.57 4.04
C GLU A 838 -7.02 -18.40 5.55
N TYR A 839 -8.11 -18.01 6.22
CA TYR A 839 -8.38 -18.30 7.63
C TYR A 839 -8.84 -19.76 7.74
N GLU A 840 -8.21 -20.69 7.03
CA GLU A 840 -8.51 -22.09 7.23
C GLU A 840 -8.20 -22.40 8.69
N ARG A 841 -9.25 -22.72 9.43
CA ARG A 841 -9.13 -23.32 10.75
C ARG A 841 -8.35 -24.60 10.53
N VAL A 842 -7.06 -24.60 10.86
CA VAL A 842 -6.33 -25.84 11.10
C VAL A 842 -6.91 -26.40 12.38
N VAL A 843 -8.07 -27.06 12.25
CA VAL A 843 -8.67 -27.79 13.34
C VAL A 843 -7.76 -28.98 13.58
N ASP A 844 -7.19 -29.07 14.78
CA ASP A 844 -6.39 -30.22 15.19
C ASP A 844 -7.15 -31.51 14.86
N LEU A 845 -6.52 -32.40 14.10
CA LEU A 845 -7.09 -33.69 13.75
C LEU A 845 -7.50 -34.48 14.99
N LYS A 846 -6.78 -34.35 16.11
CA LYS A 846 -7.17 -34.93 17.40
C LYS A 846 -8.46 -34.33 17.94
N TYR A 847 -8.63 -33.01 17.84
CA TYR A 847 -9.85 -32.33 18.27
C TYR A 847 -11.05 -32.69 17.38
N LEU A 848 -10.84 -32.87 16.07
CA LEU A 848 -11.85 -33.37 15.14
C LEU A 848 -12.24 -34.83 15.44
N GLU A 849 -11.28 -35.66 15.81
CA GLU A 849 -11.53 -37.03 16.26
C GLU A 849 -12.26 -37.07 17.61
N GLU A 850 -11.92 -36.19 18.56
CA GLU A 850 -12.64 -36.02 19.82
C GLU A 850 -14.07 -35.55 19.60
N ILE A 851 -14.30 -34.54 18.74
CA ILE A 851 -15.65 -34.10 18.37
C ILE A 851 -16.41 -35.22 17.67
N ARG A 852 -15.79 -35.98 16.77
CA ARG A 852 -16.44 -37.12 16.10
C ARG A 852 -16.76 -38.26 17.08
N ALA A 853 -15.90 -38.49 18.07
CA ALA A 853 -16.15 -39.46 19.14
C ALA A 853 -17.29 -39.00 20.05
N GLN A 854 -17.29 -37.73 20.47
CA GLN A 854 -18.36 -37.13 21.26
C GLN A 854 -19.69 -37.07 20.48
N ALA A 855 -19.66 -36.72 19.19
CA ALA A 855 -20.84 -36.67 18.33
C ALA A 855 -21.50 -38.05 18.13
N LYS A 856 -20.73 -39.15 18.20
CA LYS A 856 -21.27 -40.52 18.20
C LYS A 856 -22.06 -40.86 19.47
N GLU A 857 -21.87 -40.14 20.57
CA GLU A 857 -22.65 -40.33 21.81
C GLU A 857 -24.00 -39.58 21.81
N PHE A 858 -24.21 -38.69 20.83
CA PHE A 858 -25.44 -37.92 20.71
C PHE A 858 -26.32 -38.47 19.58
N SER A 859 -27.27 -39.33 19.91
CA SER A 859 -28.32 -39.67 18.94
C SER A 859 -29.11 -38.42 18.55
N THR A 860 -29.55 -38.35 17.29
CA THR A 860 -30.35 -37.23 16.75
C THR A 860 -31.58 -36.92 17.62
N LYS A 861 -32.17 -37.94 18.25
CA LYS A 861 -33.25 -37.81 19.25
C LYS A 861 -32.82 -37.07 20.52
N ARG A 862 -31.59 -37.26 20.99
CA ARG A 862 -31.06 -36.63 22.21
C ARG A 862 -30.70 -35.16 21.96
N LEU A 863 -30.19 -34.84 20.77
CA LEU A 863 -29.92 -33.46 20.32
C LEU A 863 -31.22 -32.66 20.15
N SER A 864 -32.22 -33.22 19.48
CA SER A 864 -33.53 -32.59 19.28
C SER A 864 -34.24 -32.23 20.62
N ARG A 865 -34.17 -33.11 21.62
CA ARG A 865 -34.71 -32.83 22.97
C ARG A 865 -33.93 -31.77 23.75
N LYS A 866 -32.60 -31.69 23.60
CA LYS A 866 -31.78 -30.69 24.30
C LYS A 866 -31.83 -29.30 23.65
N SER A 867 -32.05 -29.23 22.35
CA SER A 867 -32.14 -27.96 21.61
C SER A 867 -33.54 -27.34 21.62
N GLY A 868 -34.55 -28.00 22.22
CA GLY A 868 -35.93 -27.51 22.24
C GLY A 868 -36.60 -27.44 20.87
N LEU A 869 -36.13 -28.23 19.89
CA LEU A 869 -36.62 -28.25 18.51
C LEU A 869 -37.64 -29.39 18.25
N ALA A 870 -38.24 -29.94 19.31
CA ALA A 870 -39.31 -30.92 19.25
C ALA A 870 -40.51 -30.47 20.09
#